data_AF-A0A2T3Z421-F1
#
_entry.id   AF-A0A2T3Z421-F1
#
_cell.length_a   1.000
_cell.length_b   1.000
_cell.length_c   1.000
_cell.angle_alpha   90.00
_cell.angle_beta   90.00
_cell.angle_gamma   90.00
#
_symmetry.space_group_name_H-M   'P 1'
#
loop_
_entity.id
_entity.type
_entity.pdbx_description
1 polymer ?
#
loop_
_entity_poly.entity_id
_entity_poly.type
_entity_poly.pdbx_seq_one_letter_code
_entity_poly.pdbx_strand_id
1 'polypeptide(L)'
;MHGPAVKKGHLYQYESSFVHASGPSHPHSSKSALFCVTVSGMLKMFWSQNNNRMEETTMELESVNSLDELVTHAALASDRRHLLVAVATSSKQLRLLKIEIQWGGPGSQPDKNPLPQNARLSPSLVEKHLAATTWLQTGSRDASNDISMAELSHLHVLPSIMDNTGKSIVPPTIVAIRTRSPTPGSYQVAQTVIDRWEAVSEPRQNLHPAFEQLGNRKNSDATEQTAPTRLRKLEPIVLNKMVINFQSIQFGKVLVLTMADGTVEYRDRYTFEEIYATEDTDKVMNLRQVGWTFGGEGPCQQVAFSPTQCSMIQMSEDGKIKWCKLQYPLGDIGNSNQDAHYAASVAGLAVATSSAVWYQANYDDMLAIVAPYTSKKRFIQDWINEMIKVLKIQVDYSEELHHDSLMRNLPLQNILSIMNSLGFKGEMHARSLQGKFAMVYLNARNVVVLITLASNMPATAREKMSPLDEPEVVEALAGCTKWSLDLLSWLVDCLFALMNDSEFMARLEPKRFGELAPYLHKRNDISLHLLLSSSSRSFLLAICRRIAHLEQLSIKANEFYRRQPQMGVDQSGAPKPLNPQLQQAYQKMQQITSSCLIKAGEFEKLLNILGADVRQAYQTFLPTFVKNQTGAPQGKQIDLAVKSAQIQIELSMLLAASPPAAPFLVVVKKLFTKDLPAFKALTDPSKLFFANYDLLGVQDDKSQLPRKIYIDIFRKAEMKLGAQQWRRCTRCASVMEDVFGTRPGYTFVLGQQRRCACGGVWALLPKGKLLL
;
A
#
# COMPACT_ATOMS: atom_id res chain seq x y z
N MET A 1 -4.60 12.39 -5.56
CA MET A 1 -3.99 12.87 -4.31
C MET A 1 -2.53 13.28 -4.51
N HIS A 2 -1.74 12.52 -5.28
CA HIS A 2 -0.38 12.90 -5.69
C HIS A 2 -0.27 12.91 -7.23
N GLY A 3 0.39 13.92 -7.79
CA GLY A 3 0.53 14.15 -9.24
C GLY A 3 -0.39 15.25 -9.78
N PRO A 4 -0.12 15.80 -10.98
CA PRO A 4 0.94 15.46 -11.96
C PRO A 4 2.36 15.70 -11.48
N ALA A 5 3.28 14.87 -11.99
CA ALA A 5 4.71 15.14 -11.95
C ALA A 5 5.01 16.12 -13.10
N VAL A 6 5.36 17.35 -12.77
CA VAL A 6 5.68 18.42 -13.72
C VAL A 6 7.18 18.66 -13.72
N LYS A 7 7.79 18.61 -14.90
CA LYS A 7 9.22 18.80 -15.08
C LYS A 7 9.62 20.26 -14.81
N LYS A 8 10.67 20.44 -14.02
CA LYS A 8 11.31 21.72 -13.67
C LYS A 8 12.81 21.55 -13.84
N GLY A 9 13.33 21.90 -15.03
CA GLY A 9 14.71 21.61 -15.40
C GLY A 9 14.93 20.10 -15.54
N HIS A 10 15.83 19.53 -14.72
CA HIS A 10 16.14 18.09 -14.69
C HIS A 10 15.40 17.31 -13.59
N LEU A 11 14.47 17.95 -12.88
CA LEU A 11 13.76 17.35 -11.75
C LEU A 11 12.25 17.41 -11.97
N TYR A 12 11.51 16.52 -11.32
CA TYR A 12 10.05 16.57 -11.27
C TYR A 12 9.57 17.17 -9.95
N GLN A 13 8.57 18.04 -10.06
CA GLN A 13 7.78 18.52 -8.94
C GLN A 13 6.41 17.87 -8.99
N TYR A 14 5.91 17.43 -7.84
CA TYR A 14 4.62 16.75 -7.76
C TYR A 14 3.56 17.70 -7.26
N GLU A 15 2.55 17.93 -8.08
CA GLU A 15 1.37 18.69 -7.71
C GLU A 15 0.43 17.83 -6.86
N SER A 16 -0.41 18.47 -6.06
CA SER A 16 -1.49 17.80 -5.35
C SER A 16 -2.72 17.80 -6.24
N SER A 17 -3.09 16.65 -6.81
CA SER A 17 -4.41 16.53 -7.45
C SER A 17 -5.49 16.55 -6.37
N PHE A 18 -6.37 17.55 -6.42
CA PHE A 18 -7.61 17.62 -5.65
C PHE A 18 -8.41 16.33 -5.79
N VAL A 19 -8.95 15.83 -4.68
CA VAL A 19 -9.83 14.67 -4.62
C VAL A 19 -11.03 15.03 -3.76
N HIS A 20 -12.20 15.18 -4.36
CA HIS A 20 -13.51 15.18 -3.70
C HIS A 20 -14.50 14.43 -4.61
N ALA A 21 -15.48 13.64 -4.14
CA ALA A 21 -16.15 13.60 -2.85
C ALA A 21 -16.11 12.22 -2.17
N SER A 22 -16.22 12.21 -0.84
CA SER A 22 -16.55 11.02 -0.04
C SER A 22 -17.96 10.57 -0.38
N GLY A 23 -18.09 9.40 -1.01
CA GLY A 23 -19.36 8.72 -1.21
C GLY A 23 -20.07 8.40 0.11
N PRO A 24 -21.33 7.94 0.06
CA PRO A 24 -21.95 7.35 1.24
C PRO A 24 -21.04 6.23 1.79
N SER A 25 -20.72 6.31 3.08
CA SER A 25 -19.83 5.36 3.75
C SER A 25 -20.53 4.68 4.90
N HIS A 26 -20.09 3.46 5.22
CA HIS A 26 -20.47 2.80 6.45
C HIS A 26 -20.03 3.64 7.67
N PRO A 27 -20.84 3.81 8.73
CA PRO A 27 -20.48 4.64 9.89
C PRO A 27 -19.20 4.15 10.60
N HIS A 28 -18.99 2.84 10.58
CA HIS A 28 -17.73 2.23 10.99
C HIS A 28 -16.72 2.20 9.82
N SER A 29 -15.60 2.91 9.96
CA SER A 29 -14.62 3.13 8.89
C SER A 29 -13.93 1.87 8.36
N SER A 30 -13.90 0.79 9.14
CA SER A 30 -13.32 -0.51 8.73
C SER A 30 -14.30 -1.46 8.04
N LYS A 31 -15.53 -1.01 7.74
CA LYS A 31 -16.62 -1.83 7.20
C LYS A 31 -17.09 -1.26 5.88
N SER A 32 -17.72 -2.12 5.07
CA SER A 32 -18.23 -1.76 3.75
C SER A 32 -19.62 -2.37 3.56
N ALA A 33 -20.37 -1.81 2.61
CA ALA A 33 -21.65 -2.34 2.16
C ALA A 33 -21.56 -2.70 0.68
N LEU A 34 -22.24 -3.78 0.30
CA LEU A 34 -22.37 -4.23 -1.08
C LEU A 34 -23.80 -3.96 -1.54
N PHE A 35 -23.95 -3.33 -2.71
CA PHE A 35 -25.23 -3.08 -3.34
C PHE A 35 -25.41 -3.95 -4.58
N CYS A 36 -26.62 -4.46 -4.80
CA CYS A 36 -27.01 -5.04 -6.07
C CYS A 36 -28.43 -4.65 -6.45
N VAL A 37 -28.69 -4.61 -7.77
CA VAL A 37 -30.03 -4.38 -8.34
C VAL A 37 -30.46 -5.69 -9.00
N THR A 38 -31.66 -6.16 -8.68
CA THR A 38 -32.22 -7.39 -9.27
C THR A 38 -32.94 -7.09 -10.58
N VAL A 39 -33.14 -8.13 -11.40
CA VAL A 39 -33.93 -8.07 -12.64
C VAL A 39 -35.36 -7.58 -12.39
N SER A 40 -35.91 -7.86 -11.20
CA SER A 40 -37.24 -7.42 -10.75
C SER A 40 -37.26 -6.02 -10.14
N GLY A 41 -36.21 -5.21 -10.32
CA GLY A 41 -36.17 -3.84 -9.80
C GLY A 41 -36.00 -3.72 -8.28
N MET A 42 -35.47 -4.72 -7.57
CA MET A 42 -35.15 -4.57 -6.14
C MET A 42 -33.70 -4.12 -5.95
N LEU A 43 -33.50 -3.09 -5.11
CA LEU A 43 -32.20 -2.71 -4.59
C LEU A 43 -31.94 -3.46 -3.28
N LYS A 44 -30.86 -4.23 -3.22
CA LYS A 44 -30.41 -4.93 -2.01
C LYS A 44 -29.10 -4.35 -1.52
N MET A 45 -28.98 -4.18 -0.21
CA MET A 45 -27.77 -3.77 0.48
C MET A 45 -27.37 -4.86 1.49
N PHE A 46 -26.20 -5.45 1.29
CA PHE A 46 -25.56 -6.37 2.24
C PHE A 46 -24.49 -5.62 3.04
N TRP A 47 -24.56 -5.68 4.36
CA TRP A 47 -23.68 -4.89 5.23
C TRP A 47 -23.43 -5.62 6.55
N SER A 48 -22.43 -5.19 7.31
CA SER A 48 -22.07 -5.83 8.58
C SER A 48 -22.43 -4.95 9.78
N GLN A 49 -23.19 -5.48 10.72
CA GLN A 49 -23.44 -4.86 12.01
C GLN A 49 -22.15 -4.70 12.83
N ASN A 50 -22.13 -3.85 13.85
CA ASN A 50 -20.96 -3.63 14.71
C ASN A 50 -20.38 -4.92 15.34
N ASN A 51 -21.20 -5.94 15.57
CA ASN A 51 -20.80 -7.27 16.03
C ASN A 51 -20.29 -8.22 14.91
N ASN A 52 -20.06 -7.72 13.69
CA ASN A 52 -19.64 -8.46 12.48
C ASN A 52 -20.67 -9.45 11.92
N ARG A 53 -21.92 -9.42 12.40
CA ARG A 53 -23.02 -10.15 11.75
C ARG A 53 -23.35 -9.48 10.41
N MET A 54 -23.45 -10.26 9.35
CA MET A 54 -23.97 -9.78 8.07
C MET A 54 -25.49 -9.63 8.13
N GLU A 55 -26.00 -8.51 7.67
CA GLU A 55 -27.42 -8.16 7.59
C GLU A 55 -27.76 -7.68 6.16
N GLU A 56 -29.04 -7.76 5.80
CA GLU A 56 -29.57 -7.37 4.49
C GLU A 56 -30.66 -6.30 4.68
N THR A 57 -30.62 -5.28 3.83
CA THR A 57 -31.68 -4.25 3.73
C THR A 57 -32.11 -4.17 2.28
N THR A 58 -33.41 -4.26 2.02
CA THR A 58 -33.98 -4.26 0.67
C THR A 58 -34.94 -3.10 0.47
N MET A 59 -35.04 -2.62 -0.76
CA MET A 59 -35.98 -1.58 -1.19
C MET A 59 -36.43 -1.87 -2.62
N GLU A 60 -37.71 -1.75 -2.88
CA GLU A 60 -38.27 -1.83 -4.22
C GLU A 60 -38.01 -0.51 -4.97
N LEU A 61 -37.52 -0.56 -6.20
CA LEU A 61 -37.35 0.64 -7.01
C LEU A 61 -38.70 1.00 -7.64
N GLU A 62 -39.49 1.81 -6.92
CA GLU A 62 -40.87 2.15 -7.30
C GLU A 62 -40.95 2.76 -8.70
N SER A 63 -39.92 3.51 -9.08
CA SER A 63 -39.79 4.10 -10.41
C SER A 63 -39.50 3.08 -11.52
N VAL A 64 -39.35 1.79 -11.24
CA VAL A 64 -39.00 0.75 -12.23
C VAL A 64 -40.08 -0.33 -12.33
N ASN A 65 -40.83 -0.56 -11.25
CA ASN A 65 -41.75 -1.69 -11.13
C ASN A 65 -43.12 -1.42 -11.77
N SER A 66 -43.16 -1.55 -13.11
CA SER A 66 -44.40 -1.87 -13.81
C SER A 66 -44.43 -3.38 -14.12
N LEU A 67 -45.62 -3.98 -14.14
CA LEU A 67 -45.83 -5.45 -14.17
C LEU A 67 -45.12 -6.19 -15.33
N ASP A 68 -44.74 -5.49 -16.41
CA ASP A 68 -44.09 -6.06 -17.60
C ASP A 68 -42.66 -5.55 -17.85
N GLU A 69 -42.07 -4.74 -16.95
CA GLU A 69 -40.80 -4.06 -17.20
C GLU A 69 -39.63 -4.68 -16.40
N LEU A 70 -38.83 -5.53 -17.07
CA LEU A 70 -37.62 -6.12 -16.47
C LEU A 70 -36.41 -5.19 -16.56
N VAL A 71 -35.60 -5.14 -15.50
CA VAL A 71 -34.27 -4.52 -15.51
C VAL A 71 -33.29 -5.41 -16.27
N THR A 72 -32.68 -4.86 -17.31
CA THR A 72 -31.65 -5.55 -18.11
C THR A 72 -30.25 -5.17 -17.65
N HIS A 73 -30.04 -3.89 -17.33
CA HIS A 73 -28.75 -3.36 -16.88
C HIS A 73 -28.96 -2.36 -15.75
N ALA A 74 -28.03 -2.33 -14.81
CA ALA A 74 -27.99 -1.34 -13.75
C ALA A 74 -26.56 -0.89 -13.49
N ALA A 75 -26.39 0.37 -13.13
CA ALA A 75 -25.10 0.95 -12.81
C ALA A 75 -25.22 1.85 -11.59
N LEU A 76 -24.26 1.75 -10.68
CA LEU A 76 -24.25 2.50 -9.43
C LEU A 76 -22.98 3.34 -9.33
N ALA A 77 -23.12 4.57 -8.84
CA ALA A 77 -21.99 5.45 -8.57
C ALA A 77 -22.22 6.30 -7.33
N SER A 78 -21.19 6.45 -6.51
CA SER A 78 -21.23 7.36 -5.36
C SER A 78 -21.10 8.80 -5.84
N ASP A 79 -22.10 9.63 -5.54
CA ASP A 79 -22.12 11.04 -5.87
C ASP A 79 -22.39 11.89 -4.62
N ARG A 80 -21.34 12.57 -4.15
CA ARG A 80 -21.35 13.30 -2.87
C ARG A 80 -21.86 12.36 -1.77
N ARG A 81 -22.95 12.70 -1.07
CA ARG A 81 -23.50 11.91 0.05
C ARG A 81 -24.51 10.84 -0.37
N HIS A 82 -24.72 10.65 -1.67
CA HIS A 82 -25.79 9.80 -2.18
C HIS A 82 -25.24 8.77 -3.16
N LEU A 83 -26.04 7.75 -3.41
CA LEU A 83 -25.78 6.76 -4.44
C LEU A 83 -26.66 7.09 -5.65
N LEU A 84 -26.06 7.25 -6.82
CA LEU A 84 -26.79 7.33 -8.07
C LEU A 84 -26.97 5.92 -8.62
N VAL A 85 -28.17 5.61 -9.09
CA VAL A 85 -28.52 4.34 -9.71
C VAL A 85 -29.13 4.63 -11.07
N ALA A 86 -28.45 4.21 -12.14
CA ALA A 86 -29.04 4.19 -13.48
C ALA A 86 -29.55 2.79 -13.80
N VAL A 87 -30.75 2.71 -14.35
CA VAL A 87 -31.43 1.45 -14.68
C VAL A 87 -31.87 1.50 -16.14
N ALA A 88 -31.52 0.48 -16.92
CA ALA A 88 -32.03 0.27 -18.26
C ALA A 88 -32.97 -0.94 -18.28
N THR A 89 -34.13 -0.78 -18.91
CA THR A 89 -35.19 -1.77 -18.91
C THR A 89 -35.37 -2.42 -20.29
N SER A 90 -36.08 -3.55 -20.31
CA SER A 90 -36.46 -4.30 -21.51
C SER A 90 -37.32 -3.49 -22.50
N SER A 91 -38.09 -2.51 -22.01
CA SER A 91 -38.89 -1.55 -22.79
C SER A 91 -38.07 -0.37 -23.34
N LYS A 92 -36.74 -0.48 -23.29
CA LYS A 92 -35.77 0.53 -23.73
C LYS A 92 -35.75 1.83 -22.89
N GLN A 93 -36.37 1.84 -21.71
CA GLN A 93 -36.30 3.00 -20.81
C GLN A 93 -34.97 3.06 -20.07
N LEU A 94 -34.51 4.27 -19.80
CA LEU A 94 -33.34 4.61 -19.01
C LEU A 94 -33.76 5.55 -17.90
N ARG A 95 -33.59 5.13 -16.65
CA ARG A 95 -34.02 5.88 -15.46
C ARG A 95 -32.82 6.18 -14.59
N LEU A 96 -32.79 7.37 -14.00
CA LEU A 96 -31.76 7.81 -13.05
C LEU A 96 -32.40 8.10 -11.69
N LEU A 97 -31.89 7.43 -10.67
CA LEU A 97 -32.38 7.48 -9.30
C LEU A 97 -31.26 7.94 -8.38
N LYS A 98 -31.67 8.55 -7.27
CA LYS A 98 -30.80 8.98 -6.18
C LYS A 98 -31.23 8.26 -4.91
N ILE A 99 -30.32 7.55 -4.28
CA ILE A 99 -30.56 6.79 -3.05
C ILE A 99 -29.81 7.44 -1.89
N GLU A 100 -30.53 7.68 -0.79
CA GLU A 100 -29.98 8.09 0.49
C GLU A 100 -29.94 6.89 1.45
N ILE A 101 -28.83 6.73 2.18
CA ILE A 101 -28.66 5.69 3.20
C ILE A 101 -28.80 6.32 4.58
N GLN A 102 -29.83 5.91 5.31
CA GLN A 102 -30.12 6.39 6.66
C GLN A 102 -29.76 5.31 7.69
N TRP A 103 -28.49 5.29 8.11
CA TRP A 103 -27.91 4.23 8.96
C TRP A 103 -28.56 4.07 10.34
N GLY A 104 -29.16 5.13 10.87
CA GLY A 104 -29.81 5.14 12.20
C GLY A 104 -31.29 4.76 12.17
N GLY A 105 -31.83 4.40 11.00
CA GLY A 105 -33.26 4.14 10.80
C GLY A 105 -33.97 5.24 10.01
N PRO A 106 -35.25 5.02 9.69
CA PRO A 106 -36.05 5.96 8.90
C PRO A 106 -36.07 7.36 9.53
N GLY A 107 -35.78 8.38 8.73
CA GLY A 107 -35.73 9.78 9.15
C GLY A 107 -34.43 10.19 9.86
N SER A 108 -33.45 9.30 10.02
CA SER A 108 -32.17 9.65 10.64
C SER A 108 -31.35 10.60 9.75
N GLN A 109 -30.87 11.70 10.34
CA GLN A 109 -30.07 12.73 9.65
C GLN A 109 -28.66 12.79 10.25
N PRO A 110 -27.62 12.41 9.50
CA PRO A 110 -26.27 12.25 10.03
C PRO A 110 -25.62 13.58 10.48
N ASP A 111 -26.02 14.73 9.91
CA ASP A 111 -25.46 16.04 10.29
C ASP A 111 -26.00 16.58 11.61
N LYS A 112 -27.24 16.22 11.97
CA LYS A 112 -27.91 16.75 13.16
C LYS A 112 -27.64 15.88 14.39
N ASN A 113 -27.54 14.57 14.21
CA ASN A 113 -27.30 13.60 15.29
C ASN A 113 -26.30 12.51 14.82
N PRO A 114 -24.98 12.69 15.04
CA PRO A 114 -24.02 11.66 14.72
C PRO A 114 -24.23 10.42 15.61
N LEU A 115 -24.32 9.24 14.98
CA LEU A 115 -24.46 7.97 15.69
C LEU A 115 -23.19 7.69 16.52
N PRO A 116 -23.31 7.28 17.79
CA PRO A 116 -22.18 6.75 18.56
C PRO A 116 -21.52 5.59 17.81
N GLN A 117 -20.20 5.46 17.91
CA GLN A 117 -19.43 4.47 17.14
C GLN A 117 -19.86 3.01 17.40
N ASN A 118 -20.45 2.74 18.56
CA ASN A 118 -20.96 1.42 18.97
C ASN A 118 -22.48 1.27 18.85
N ALA A 119 -23.19 2.26 18.30
CA ALA A 119 -24.65 2.19 18.14
C ALA A 119 -25.04 1.02 17.23
N ARG A 120 -26.15 0.35 17.54
CA ARG A 120 -26.71 -0.67 16.65
C ARG A 120 -27.25 0.03 15.41
N LEU A 121 -26.76 -0.37 14.24
CA LEU A 121 -27.22 0.16 12.97
C LEU A 121 -28.55 -0.48 12.57
N SER A 122 -29.43 0.29 11.94
CA SER A 122 -30.70 -0.19 11.37
C SER A 122 -30.97 0.61 10.09
N PRO A 123 -30.18 0.40 9.02
CA PRO A 123 -30.22 1.23 7.84
C PRO A 123 -31.57 1.16 7.13
N SER A 124 -32.03 2.31 6.63
CA SER A 124 -33.13 2.41 5.67
C SER A 124 -32.64 3.10 4.40
N LEU A 125 -33.23 2.71 3.27
CA LEU A 125 -32.91 3.25 1.95
C LEU A 125 -34.06 4.16 1.52
N VAL A 126 -33.73 5.35 1.00
CA VAL A 126 -34.74 6.32 0.53
C VAL A 126 -34.46 6.65 -0.93
N GLU A 127 -35.43 6.36 -1.79
CA GLU A 127 -35.38 6.66 -3.23
C GLU A 127 -35.86 8.09 -3.52
N LYS A 128 -35.16 8.75 -4.43
CA LYS A 128 -35.62 9.93 -5.15
C LYS A 128 -35.39 9.74 -6.65
N HIS A 129 -36.45 9.62 -7.42
CA HIS A 129 -36.37 9.65 -8.88
C HIS A 129 -35.83 11.00 -9.36
N LEU A 130 -34.81 10.99 -10.22
CA LEU A 130 -34.22 12.21 -10.79
C LEU A 130 -34.75 12.50 -12.19
N ALA A 131 -34.68 11.53 -13.09
CA ALA A 131 -35.07 11.71 -14.49
C ALA A 131 -35.21 10.36 -15.22
N ALA A 132 -35.98 10.34 -16.31
CA ALA A 132 -36.12 9.19 -17.20
C ALA A 132 -36.04 9.63 -18.67
N THR A 133 -35.59 8.73 -19.53
CA THR A 133 -35.54 8.88 -20.99
C THR A 133 -35.55 7.50 -21.65
N THR A 134 -35.43 7.43 -22.98
CA THR A 134 -35.24 6.18 -23.71
C THR A 134 -33.77 6.07 -24.12
N TRP A 135 -33.11 4.93 -23.88
CA TRP A 135 -31.71 4.77 -24.29
C TRP A 135 -31.55 4.56 -25.81
N LEU A 136 -32.63 4.19 -26.50
CA LEU A 136 -32.72 4.13 -27.95
C LEU A 136 -33.63 5.25 -28.48
N GLN A 137 -33.08 6.46 -28.66
CA GLN A 137 -33.77 7.55 -29.33
C GLN A 137 -33.56 7.42 -30.85
N THR A 138 -34.46 6.73 -31.54
CA THR A 138 -34.52 6.76 -33.01
C THR A 138 -35.08 8.13 -33.43
N GLY A 139 -34.38 8.83 -34.32
CA GLY A 139 -34.93 10.05 -34.92
C GLY A 139 -36.26 9.75 -35.63
N SER A 140 -37.08 10.78 -35.85
CA SER A 140 -38.44 10.70 -36.42
C SER A 140 -38.55 10.09 -37.85
N ARG A 141 -37.53 9.40 -38.36
CA ARG A 141 -37.52 8.75 -39.68
C ARG A 141 -37.09 7.29 -39.72
N ASP A 142 -36.58 6.69 -38.64
CA ASP A 142 -36.09 5.30 -38.68
C ASP A 142 -36.94 4.38 -37.79
N ALA A 143 -38.08 3.96 -38.33
CA ALA A 143 -39.04 3.04 -37.69
C ALA A 143 -38.82 1.58 -38.11
N SER A 144 -37.57 1.11 -38.18
CA SER A 144 -37.27 -0.31 -38.32
C SER A 144 -36.36 -0.76 -37.18
N ASN A 145 -36.89 -1.58 -36.27
CA ASN A 145 -36.08 -2.42 -35.37
C ASN A 145 -35.31 -3.41 -36.26
N ASP A 146 -34.15 -3.01 -36.77
CA ASP A 146 -33.30 -3.87 -37.57
C ASP A 146 -32.62 -4.90 -36.64
N ILE A 147 -32.67 -6.17 -37.02
CA ILE A 147 -31.98 -7.28 -36.32
C ILE A 147 -30.46 -7.05 -36.33
N SER A 148 -29.96 -6.14 -37.18
CA SER A 148 -28.56 -5.71 -37.25
C SER A 148 -28.16 -4.55 -36.31
N MET A 149 -29.03 -4.12 -35.38
CA MET A 149 -28.73 -3.03 -34.45
C MET A 149 -27.80 -3.44 -33.30
N ALA A 150 -26.90 -2.53 -32.90
CA ALA A 150 -26.04 -2.73 -31.73
C ALA A 150 -26.87 -2.77 -30.43
N GLU A 151 -26.68 -3.82 -29.63
CA GLU A 151 -27.39 -4.07 -28.38
C GLU A 151 -26.67 -3.45 -27.19
N LEU A 152 -27.41 -3.09 -26.13
CA LEU A 152 -26.82 -2.56 -24.90
C LEU A 152 -25.94 -3.63 -24.24
N SER A 153 -24.64 -3.35 -24.16
CA SER A 153 -23.62 -4.25 -23.61
C SER A 153 -23.12 -3.79 -22.24
N HIS A 154 -23.05 -2.48 -22.01
CA HIS A 154 -22.65 -1.91 -20.73
C HIS A 154 -23.48 -0.67 -20.40
N LEU A 155 -23.70 -0.47 -19.10
CA LEU A 155 -24.28 0.74 -18.53
C LEU A 155 -23.36 1.23 -17.41
N HIS A 156 -23.06 2.52 -17.39
CA HIS A 156 -22.23 3.15 -16.37
C HIS A 156 -22.81 4.49 -15.92
N VAL A 157 -22.52 4.86 -14.67
CA VAL A 157 -22.76 6.20 -14.14
C VAL A 157 -21.43 6.80 -13.74
N LEU A 158 -21.12 7.96 -14.32
CA LEU A 158 -19.97 8.79 -14.01
C LEU A 158 -20.45 9.86 -13.01
N PRO A 159 -20.01 9.86 -11.74
CA PRO A 159 -20.54 10.76 -10.68
C PRO A 159 -20.14 12.22 -10.87
N SER A 160 -20.70 13.19 -10.15
CA SER A 160 -20.22 14.56 -10.27
C SER A 160 -18.77 14.69 -9.82
N ILE A 161 -17.94 15.38 -10.60
CA ILE A 161 -16.53 15.63 -10.27
C ILE A 161 -16.20 17.10 -10.44
N MET A 162 -15.32 17.60 -9.58
CA MET A 162 -14.76 18.94 -9.73
C MET A 162 -13.86 18.95 -10.97
N ASP A 163 -13.98 20.00 -11.78
CA ASP A 163 -13.14 20.20 -12.95
C ASP A 163 -11.67 20.44 -12.56
N ASN A 164 -10.77 20.43 -13.55
CA ASN A 164 -9.34 20.65 -13.29
C ASN A 164 -9.02 22.07 -12.79
N THR A 165 -9.94 23.03 -12.94
CA THR A 165 -9.77 24.41 -12.44
C THR A 165 -10.17 24.55 -10.97
N GLY A 166 -10.91 23.57 -10.42
CA GLY A 166 -11.44 23.63 -9.06
C GLY A 166 -12.68 24.53 -8.92
N LYS A 167 -13.16 25.14 -10.00
CA LYS A 167 -14.20 26.19 -9.98
C LYS A 167 -15.56 25.68 -10.42
N SER A 168 -15.62 24.60 -11.19
CA SER A 168 -16.85 24.06 -11.73
C SER A 168 -17.04 22.60 -11.33
N ILE A 169 -18.30 22.20 -11.16
CA ILE A 169 -18.67 20.80 -10.92
C ILE A 169 -19.30 20.27 -12.19
N VAL A 170 -18.70 19.24 -12.75
CA VAL A 170 -19.24 18.53 -13.90
C VAL A 170 -20.41 17.67 -13.45
N PRO A 171 -21.56 17.74 -14.13
CA PRO A 171 -22.74 16.98 -13.75
C PRO A 171 -22.52 15.47 -13.86
N PRO A 172 -23.28 14.65 -13.11
CA PRO A 172 -23.28 13.21 -13.32
C PRO A 172 -23.67 12.86 -14.76
N THR A 173 -23.02 11.84 -15.33
CA THR A 173 -23.24 11.41 -16.72
C THR A 173 -23.55 9.93 -16.78
N ILE A 174 -24.63 9.55 -17.45
CA ILE A 174 -24.92 8.16 -17.79
C ILE A 174 -24.23 7.83 -19.10
N VAL A 175 -23.55 6.69 -19.16
CA VAL A 175 -22.90 6.16 -20.36
C VAL A 175 -23.52 4.81 -20.68
N ALA A 176 -24.17 4.71 -21.84
CA ALA A 176 -24.71 3.46 -22.36
C ALA A 176 -23.88 3.03 -23.58
N ILE A 177 -23.30 1.83 -23.52
CA ILE A 177 -22.43 1.29 -24.56
C ILE A 177 -23.20 0.21 -25.29
N ARG A 178 -23.47 0.45 -26.57
CA ARG A 178 -24.11 -0.52 -27.45
C ARG A 178 -23.07 -1.14 -28.37
N THR A 179 -23.07 -2.45 -28.48
CA THR A 179 -22.03 -3.17 -29.21
C THR A 179 -22.66 -4.16 -30.18
N ARG A 180 -22.07 -4.25 -31.37
CA ARG A 180 -22.44 -5.19 -32.42
C ARG A 180 -21.24 -6.05 -32.76
N SER A 181 -21.43 -7.35 -32.67
CA SER A 181 -20.48 -8.35 -33.15
C SER A 181 -20.63 -8.56 -34.66
N PRO A 182 -19.53 -8.73 -35.42
CA PRO A 182 -19.62 -9.12 -36.82
C PRO A 182 -20.26 -10.52 -36.92
N THR A 183 -21.32 -10.64 -37.71
CA THR A 183 -21.98 -11.93 -37.96
C THR A 183 -21.17 -12.74 -38.98
N PRO A 184 -20.87 -14.03 -38.74
CA PRO A 184 -20.18 -14.86 -39.72
C PRO A 184 -20.90 -14.85 -41.08
N GLY A 185 -20.21 -14.42 -42.13
CA GLY A 185 -20.77 -14.33 -43.49
C GLY A 185 -21.46 -13.01 -43.84
N SER A 186 -21.49 -12.00 -42.95
CA SER A 186 -21.96 -10.65 -43.28
C SER A 186 -20.79 -9.70 -43.59
N TYR A 187 -21.03 -8.69 -44.42
CA TYR A 187 -20.06 -7.59 -44.69
C TYR A 187 -20.05 -6.54 -43.56
N GLN A 188 -20.72 -6.78 -42.44
CA GLN A 188 -20.87 -5.80 -41.37
C GLN A 188 -19.65 -5.82 -40.45
N VAL A 189 -19.06 -4.65 -40.22
CA VAL A 189 -17.89 -4.47 -39.35
C VAL A 189 -18.34 -4.40 -37.88
N ALA A 190 -17.50 -4.91 -36.98
CA ALA A 190 -17.64 -4.72 -35.54
C ALA A 190 -17.82 -3.23 -35.22
N GLN A 191 -18.83 -2.90 -34.41
CA GLN A 191 -19.13 -1.51 -34.09
C GLN A 191 -19.58 -1.37 -32.64
N THR A 192 -19.07 -0.36 -31.96
CA THR A 192 -19.57 0.10 -30.67
C THR A 192 -20.09 1.53 -30.80
N VAL A 193 -21.25 1.82 -30.21
CA VAL A 193 -21.82 3.16 -30.07
C VAL A 193 -21.93 3.50 -28.60
N ILE A 194 -21.36 4.63 -28.20
CA ILE A 194 -21.37 5.15 -26.83
C ILE A 194 -22.34 6.34 -26.78
N ASP A 195 -23.51 6.11 -26.22
CA ASP A 195 -24.50 7.16 -25.95
C ASP A 195 -24.28 7.72 -24.54
N ARG A 196 -24.40 9.05 -24.39
CA ARG A 196 -24.11 9.77 -23.14
C ARG A 196 -25.24 10.73 -22.77
N TRP A 197 -25.61 10.79 -21.50
CA TRP A 197 -26.60 11.75 -20.97
C TRP A 197 -26.10 12.43 -19.70
N GLU A 198 -26.08 13.76 -19.71
CA GLU A 198 -25.73 14.56 -18.53
C GLU A 198 -26.97 14.88 -17.70
N ALA A 199 -26.90 14.64 -16.39
CA ALA A 199 -27.93 15.01 -15.43
C ALA A 199 -27.76 16.49 -15.04
N VAL A 200 -28.48 17.38 -15.73
CA VAL A 200 -28.41 18.83 -15.52
C VAL A 200 -29.65 19.34 -14.78
N SER A 201 -29.45 20.25 -13.83
CA SER A 201 -30.55 20.99 -13.19
C SER A 201 -30.96 22.15 -14.08
N GLU A 202 -32.25 22.27 -14.39
CA GLU A 202 -32.76 23.44 -15.12
C GLU A 202 -33.05 24.61 -14.17
N PRO A 203 -32.69 25.85 -14.53
CA PRO A 203 -33.27 27.02 -13.89
C PRO A 203 -34.79 26.96 -14.07
N ARG A 204 -35.57 27.29 -13.02
CA ARG A 204 -37.03 27.35 -13.14
C ARG A 204 -37.41 28.23 -14.33
N GLN A 205 -38.22 27.70 -15.24
CA GLN A 205 -38.98 28.54 -16.15
C GLN A 205 -40.02 29.26 -15.30
N ASN A 206 -39.98 30.60 -15.28
CA ASN A 206 -41.05 31.38 -14.67
C ASN A 206 -42.35 31.00 -15.39
N LEU A 207 -43.37 30.60 -14.62
CA LEU A 207 -44.70 30.38 -15.17
C LEU A 207 -45.13 31.64 -15.94
N HIS A 208 -45.82 31.45 -17.06
CA HIS A 208 -46.36 32.58 -17.81
C HIS A 208 -47.26 33.40 -16.86
N PRO A 209 -47.17 34.76 -16.83
CA PRO A 209 -47.87 35.60 -15.84
C PRO A 209 -49.38 35.36 -15.74
N ALA A 210 -49.99 34.87 -16.83
CA ALA A 210 -51.40 34.46 -16.88
C ALA A 210 -51.77 33.34 -15.88
N PHE A 211 -50.83 32.46 -15.53
CA PHE A 211 -51.04 31.39 -14.55
C PHE A 211 -50.84 31.85 -13.11
N GLU A 212 -50.11 32.94 -12.85
CA GLU A 212 -50.02 33.55 -11.52
C GLU A 212 -51.37 34.14 -11.09
N GLN A 213 -52.18 34.61 -12.05
CA GLN A 213 -53.50 35.22 -11.77
C GLN A 213 -54.59 34.21 -11.38
N LEU A 214 -54.37 32.91 -11.60
CA LEU A 214 -55.32 31.85 -11.24
C LEU A 214 -55.11 31.30 -9.81
N GLY A 215 -54.02 31.69 -9.14
CA GLY A 215 -53.59 31.16 -7.84
C GLY A 215 -54.05 31.99 -6.62
N ASN A 216 -55.34 32.25 -6.45
CA ASN A 216 -55.88 33.02 -5.30
C ASN A 216 -56.28 32.16 -4.08
N ARG A 217 -55.56 31.06 -3.80
CA ARG A 217 -55.68 30.33 -2.52
C ARG A 217 -54.29 30.16 -1.89
N LYS A 218 -53.83 31.22 -1.23
CA LYS A 218 -52.69 31.17 -0.30
C LYS A 218 -53.13 30.45 0.98
N ASN A 219 -52.89 29.14 1.04
CA ASN A 219 -52.62 28.40 2.27
C ASN A 219 -52.02 27.05 1.88
N SER A 220 -50.75 27.09 1.53
CA SER A 220 -49.88 25.92 1.49
C SER A 220 -48.49 26.45 1.74
N ASP A 221 -47.87 26.04 2.84
CA ASP A 221 -46.44 26.26 3.05
C ASP A 221 -45.71 25.73 1.82
N ALA A 222 -45.20 26.66 0.99
CA ALA A 222 -44.43 26.32 -0.18
C ALA A 222 -43.13 25.70 0.30
N THR A 223 -43.12 24.37 0.46
CA THR A 223 -41.92 23.56 0.61
C THR A 223 -40.98 23.95 -0.53
N GLU A 224 -39.71 24.26 -0.21
CA GLU A 224 -38.67 24.59 -1.19
C GLU A 224 -38.53 23.46 -2.22
N GLN A 225 -39.32 23.50 -3.30
CA GLN A 225 -39.24 22.52 -4.38
C GLN A 225 -37.96 22.74 -5.17
N THR A 226 -37.02 21.80 -5.02
CA THR A 226 -35.72 21.78 -5.72
C THR A 226 -35.94 21.73 -7.23
N ALA A 227 -35.09 22.43 -8.00
CA ALA A 227 -35.16 22.44 -9.47
C ALA A 227 -35.16 21.01 -10.07
N PRO A 228 -36.00 20.74 -11.10
CA PRO A 228 -36.06 19.41 -11.72
C PRO A 228 -34.74 19.08 -12.43
N THR A 229 -34.35 17.81 -12.37
CA THR A 229 -33.20 17.29 -13.10
C THR A 229 -33.67 16.74 -14.45
N ARG A 230 -32.94 17.03 -15.53
CA ARG A 230 -33.19 16.43 -16.85
C ARG A 230 -31.95 15.70 -17.37
N LEU A 231 -32.16 14.70 -18.23
CA LEU A 231 -31.10 14.01 -18.95
C LEU A 231 -30.87 14.67 -20.32
N ARG A 232 -29.79 15.44 -20.45
CA ARG A 232 -29.36 16.03 -21.72
C ARG A 232 -28.53 15.03 -22.49
N LYS A 233 -29.05 14.51 -23.61
CA LYS A 233 -28.30 13.62 -24.51
C LYS A 233 -27.17 14.40 -25.20
N LEU A 234 -25.97 13.82 -25.20
CA LEU A 234 -24.81 14.31 -25.95
C LEU A 234 -24.67 13.54 -27.27
N GLU A 235 -23.82 14.04 -28.17
CA GLU A 235 -23.53 13.38 -29.43
C GLU A 235 -22.96 11.96 -29.18
N PRO A 236 -23.52 10.92 -29.84
CA PRO A 236 -23.02 9.56 -29.75
C PRO A 236 -21.61 9.42 -30.34
N ILE A 237 -20.78 8.59 -29.72
CA ILE A 237 -19.44 8.27 -30.25
C ILE A 237 -19.51 6.89 -30.89
N VAL A 238 -19.05 6.77 -32.13
CA VAL A 238 -19.04 5.52 -32.89
C VAL A 238 -17.61 5.03 -33.07
N LEU A 239 -17.36 3.77 -32.68
CA LEU A 239 -16.07 3.09 -32.79
C LEU A 239 -16.22 1.89 -33.71
N ASN A 240 -15.25 1.67 -34.60
CA ASN A 240 -15.17 0.49 -35.46
C ASN A 240 -14.47 -0.69 -34.75
N LYS A 241 -14.72 -0.83 -33.45
CA LYS A 241 -14.16 -1.85 -32.57
C LYS A 241 -15.24 -2.29 -31.58
N MET A 242 -15.08 -3.49 -31.04
CA MET A 242 -15.96 -4.04 -30.02
C MET A 242 -15.39 -3.72 -28.63
N VAL A 243 -16.05 -2.85 -27.87
CA VAL A 243 -15.69 -2.60 -26.46
C VAL A 243 -16.21 -3.75 -25.61
N ILE A 244 -15.31 -4.37 -24.84
CA ILE A 244 -15.62 -5.47 -23.89
C ILE A 244 -15.50 -5.05 -22.42
N ASN A 245 -14.87 -3.90 -22.16
CA ASN A 245 -14.73 -3.36 -20.82
C ASN A 245 -14.65 -1.83 -20.84
N PHE A 246 -15.31 -1.21 -19.88
CA PHE A 246 -15.30 0.23 -19.64
C PHE A 246 -15.13 0.48 -18.14
N GLN A 247 -14.11 1.26 -17.78
CA GLN A 247 -13.88 1.65 -16.38
C GLN A 247 -13.29 3.05 -16.31
N SER A 248 -13.36 3.67 -15.12
CA SER A 248 -12.74 4.97 -14.87
C SER A 248 -11.56 4.83 -13.91
N ILE A 249 -10.50 5.58 -14.17
CA ILE A 249 -9.27 5.63 -13.36
C ILE A 249 -8.94 7.07 -12.99
N GLN A 250 -7.88 7.28 -12.20
CA GLN A 250 -7.41 8.60 -11.77
C GLN A 250 -8.54 9.46 -11.17
N PHE A 251 -9.21 8.93 -10.15
CA PHE A 251 -10.36 9.58 -9.48
C PHE A 251 -11.51 9.87 -10.45
N GLY A 252 -11.64 8.98 -11.43
CA GLY A 252 -12.62 9.07 -12.48
C GLY A 252 -12.30 10.13 -13.53
N LYS A 253 -11.12 10.75 -13.60
CA LYS A 253 -10.82 11.76 -14.64
C LYS A 253 -10.49 11.16 -16.01
N VAL A 254 -10.10 9.89 -16.05
CA VAL A 254 -9.73 9.17 -17.27
C VAL A 254 -10.60 7.94 -17.41
N LEU A 255 -11.09 7.70 -18.63
CA LEU A 255 -11.85 6.52 -19.03
C LEU A 255 -10.91 5.53 -19.70
N VAL A 256 -11.11 4.25 -19.44
CA VAL A 256 -10.34 3.15 -20.03
C VAL A 256 -11.32 2.24 -20.76
N LEU A 257 -11.14 2.13 -22.07
CA LEU A 257 -11.89 1.24 -22.94
C LEU A 257 -10.97 0.09 -23.33
N THR A 258 -11.42 -1.15 -23.15
CA THR A 258 -10.70 -2.32 -23.67
C THR A 258 -11.52 -2.96 -24.77
N MET A 259 -10.84 -3.28 -25.85
CA MET A 259 -11.43 -3.79 -27.07
C MET A 259 -11.27 -5.32 -27.14
N ALA A 260 -12.12 -5.98 -27.90
CA ALA A 260 -12.07 -7.44 -28.09
C ALA A 260 -10.78 -7.91 -28.76
N ASP A 261 -10.08 -7.07 -29.51
CA ASP A 261 -8.75 -7.35 -30.09
C ASP A 261 -7.60 -7.22 -29.06
N GLY A 262 -7.91 -6.91 -27.80
CA GLY A 262 -6.93 -6.73 -26.73
C GLY A 262 -6.34 -5.32 -26.64
N THR A 263 -6.66 -4.42 -27.58
CA THR A 263 -6.22 -3.02 -27.52
C THR A 263 -6.92 -2.25 -26.40
N VAL A 264 -6.22 -1.25 -25.84
CA VAL A 264 -6.71 -0.44 -24.72
C VAL A 264 -6.60 1.04 -25.07
N GLU A 265 -7.74 1.73 -25.12
CA GLU A 265 -7.81 3.17 -25.32
C GLU A 265 -8.02 3.90 -23.99
N TYR A 266 -7.33 5.02 -23.83
CA TYR A 266 -7.51 5.93 -22.70
C TYR A 266 -8.17 7.18 -23.23
N ARG A 267 -9.24 7.64 -22.59
CA ARG A 267 -9.98 8.82 -23.02
C ARG A 267 -10.13 9.83 -21.90
N ASP A 268 -10.04 11.11 -22.23
CA ASP A 268 -10.41 12.17 -21.30
C ASP A 268 -11.90 12.01 -20.95
N ARG A 269 -12.25 12.11 -19.68
CA ARG A 269 -13.65 11.91 -19.28
C ARG A 269 -14.59 12.98 -19.83
N TYR A 270 -14.10 14.20 -20.03
CA TYR A 270 -14.94 15.32 -20.40
C TYR A 270 -15.15 15.36 -21.90
N THR A 271 -14.08 15.26 -22.69
CA THR A 271 -14.16 15.31 -24.16
C THR A 271 -14.45 13.93 -24.77
N PHE A 272 -14.11 12.84 -24.08
CA PHE A 272 -14.05 11.47 -24.61
C PHE A 272 -13.07 11.31 -25.78
N GLU A 273 -12.19 12.28 -26.00
CA GLU A 273 -11.09 12.18 -26.94
C GLU A 273 -10.01 11.25 -26.37
N GLU A 274 -9.33 10.54 -27.26
CA GLU A 274 -8.22 9.67 -26.90
C GLU A 274 -7.06 10.50 -26.32
N ILE A 275 -6.52 10.04 -25.20
CA ILE A 275 -5.37 10.63 -24.53
C ILE A 275 -4.22 9.62 -24.49
N TYR A 276 -3.00 10.13 -24.33
CA TYR A 276 -1.76 9.34 -24.37
C TYR A 276 -1.43 8.77 -25.76
N ALA A 277 -2.05 9.30 -26.82
CA ALA A 277 -1.66 9.02 -28.20
C ALA A 277 -0.26 9.59 -28.56
N THR A 278 0.21 10.59 -27.80
CA THR A 278 1.53 11.21 -27.96
C THR A 278 2.30 11.15 -26.65
N GLU A 279 3.62 10.97 -26.76
CA GLU A 279 4.51 11.01 -25.59
C GLU A 279 4.62 12.45 -25.03
N ASP A 280 4.62 12.55 -23.70
CA ASP A 280 4.82 13.76 -22.92
C ASP A 280 5.71 13.43 -21.71
N THR A 281 6.93 13.99 -21.73
CA THR A 281 7.87 13.86 -20.60
C THR A 281 7.85 15.06 -19.66
N ASP A 282 7.12 16.13 -19.99
CA ASP A 282 7.06 17.34 -19.19
C ASP A 282 5.96 17.26 -18.11
N LYS A 283 4.86 16.55 -18.38
CA LYS A 283 3.75 16.37 -17.42
C LYS A 283 3.27 14.93 -17.32
N VAL A 284 3.80 14.19 -16.34
CA VAL A 284 3.57 12.76 -16.18
C VAL A 284 2.58 12.45 -15.04
N MET A 285 1.48 11.81 -15.39
CA MET A 285 0.46 11.21 -14.51
C MET A 285 0.35 9.69 -14.69
N ASN A 286 0.72 9.17 -15.86
CA ASN A 286 0.64 7.77 -16.22
C ASN A 286 1.89 7.37 -17.01
N LEU A 287 2.38 6.14 -16.82
CA LEU A 287 3.52 5.62 -17.58
C LEU A 287 3.28 5.60 -19.09
N ARG A 288 2.02 5.53 -19.53
CA ARG A 288 1.65 5.61 -20.95
C ARG A 288 2.01 6.94 -21.60
N GLN A 289 1.97 8.04 -20.87
CA GLN A 289 2.46 9.33 -21.38
C GLN A 289 3.96 9.29 -21.70
N VAL A 290 4.70 8.39 -21.06
CA VAL A 290 6.15 8.25 -21.27
C VAL A 290 6.45 7.22 -22.36
N GLY A 291 5.44 6.61 -22.99
CA GLY A 291 5.61 5.60 -24.06
C GLY A 291 5.54 4.15 -23.58
N TRP A 292 5.15 3.88 -22.33
CA TRP A 292 4.92 2.49 -21.87
C TRP A 292 3.60 1.97 -22.42
N THR A 293 3.59 0.76 -23.00
CA THR A 293 2.41 0.16 -23.62
C THR A 293 2.21 -1.28 -23.16
N PHE A 294 1.02 -1.84 -23.34
CA PHE A 294 0.83 -3.28 -23.20
C PHE A 294 1.35 -3.99 -24.45
N GLY A 295 2.09 -5.08 -24.25
CA GLY A 295 2.38 -6.03 -25.33
C GLY A 295 1.33 -7.12 -25.42
N GLY A 296 1.33 -7.85 -26.54
CA GLY A 296 0.56 -9.09 -26.69
C GLY A 296 -0.91 -8.88 -27.04
N GLU A 297 -1.19 -8.02 -28.01
CA GLU A 297 -2.54 -7.87 -28.60
C GLU A 297 -3.04 -9.21 -29.15
N GLY A 298 -4.34 -9.42 -29.04
CA GLY A 298 -5.00 -10.63 -29.50
C GLY A 298 -6.44 -10.74 -28.99
N PRO A 299 -7.25 -11.59 -29.63
CA PRO A 299 -8.65 -11.77 -29.27
C PRO A 299 -8.82 -12.09 -27.78
N CYS A 300 -9.66 -11.31 -27.10
CA CYS A 300 -9.99 -11.51 -25.69
C CYS A 300 -11.48 -11.28 -25.43
N GLN A 301 -12.04 -12.10 -24.55
CA GLN A 301 -13.45 -12.06 -24.16
C GLN A 301 -13.66 -11.21 -22.91
N GLN A 302 -12.67 -11.19 -22.03
CA GLN A 302 -12.74 -10.47 -20.76
C GLN A 302 -11.35 -10.00 -20.34
N VAL A 303 -11.31 -8.86 -19.65
CA VAL A 303 -10.09 -8.28 -19.08
C VAL A 303 -10.31 -7.87 -17.63
N ALA A 304 -9.27 -7.98 -16.82
CA ALA A 304 -9.22 -7.40 -15.48
C ALA A 304 -7.88 -6.69 -15.27
N PHE A 305 -7.92 -5.41 -14.92
CA PHE A 305 -6.72 -4.61 -14.66
C PHE A 305 -6.26 -4.76 -13.22
N SER A 306 -4.96 -4.70 -13.01
CA SER A 306 -4.40 -4.53 -11.67
C SER A 306 -4.77 -3.16 -11.08
N PRO A 307 -4.75 -3.01 -9.75
CA PRO A 307 -5.00 -1.71 -9.10
C PRO A 307 -4.07 -0.59 -9.56
N THR A 308 -2.84 -0.91 -9.97
CA THR A 308 -1.83 0.05 -10.44
C THR A 308 -1.94 0.35 -11.93
N GLN A 309 -2.78 -0.39 -12.67
CA GLN A 309 -2.93 -0.32 -14.13
C GLN A 309 -1.63 -0.59 -14.91
N CYS A 310 -0.64 -1.19 -14.24
CA CYS A 310 0.64 -1.60 -14.83
C CYS A 310 0.59 -3.02 -15.42
N SER A 311 -0.48 -3.76 -15.13
CA SER A 311 -0.78 -5.04 -15.76
C SER A 311 -2.27 -5.27 -15.88
N MET A 312 -2.62 -6.24 -16.73
CA MET A 312 -3.96 -6.76 -16.88
C MET A 312 -3.90 -8.27 -17.11
N ILE A 313 -5.00 -8.95 -16.78
CA ILE A 313 -5.23 -10.34 -17.10
C ILE A 313 -6.31 -10.38 -18.18
N GLN A 314 -6.07 -11.13 -19.26
CA GLN A 314 -6.98 -11.32 -20.37
C GLN A 314 -7.40 -12.80 -20.46
N MET A 315 -8.69 -13.04 -20.71
CA MET A 315 -9.20 -14.34 -21.09
C MET A 315 -9.28 -14.40 -22.62
N SER A 316 -8.48 -15.26 -23.24
CA SER A 316 -8.47 -15.50 -24.69
C SER A 316 -9.73 -16.28 -25.13
N GLU A 317 -9.99 -16.33 -26.44
CA GLU A 317 -11.15 -17.07 -26.99
C GLU A 317 -11.15 -18.57 -26.66
N ASP A 318 -9.96 -19.16 -26.46
CA ASP A 318 -9.80 -20.56 -26.06
C ASP A 318 -9.96 -20.79 -24.53
N GLY A 319 -10.40 -19.76 -23.80
CA GLY A 319 -10.56 -19.78 -22.34
C GLY A 319 -9.25 -19.70 -21.57
N LYS A 320 -8.09 -19.61 -22.23
CA LYS A 320 -6.81 -19.47 -21.53
C LYS A 320 -6.64 -18.06 -20.96
N ILE A 321 -6.08 -18.02 -19.75
CA ILE A 321 -5.76 -16.78 -19.06
C ILE A 321 -4.34 -16.34 -19.41
N LYS A 322 -4.19 -15.11 -19.89
CA LYS A 322 -2.89 -14.48 -20.20
C LYS A 322 -2.67 -13.28 -19.31
N TRP A 323 -1.45 -13.13 -18.81
CA TRP A 323 -1.02 -11.95 -18.07
C TRP A 323 -0.25 -11.00 -18.99
N CYS A 324 -0.77 -9.79 -19.16
CA CYS A 324 -0.21 -8.76 -20.01
C CYS A 324 0.29 -7.61 -19.11
N LYS A 325 1.56 -7.25 -19.22
CA LYS A 325 2.18 -6.22 -18.39
C LYS A 325 2.68 -5.06 -19.26
N LEU A 326 2.76 -3.87 -18.67
CA LEU A 326 3.38 -2.74 -19.34
C LEU A 326 4.83 -3.04 -19.66
N GLN A 327 5.25 -2.63 -20.85
CA GLN A 327 6.62 -2.69 -21.34
C GLN A 327 6.95 -1.38 -22.03
N TYR A 328 8.25 -1.09 -22.10
CA TYR A 328 8.75 0.03 -22.89
C TYR A 328 9.20 -0.51 -24.25
N PRO A 329 8.42 -0.31 -25.33
CA PRO A 329 8.64 -1.01 -26.60
C PRO A 329 9.97 -0.64 -27.28
N LEU A 330 10.52 0.54 -26.99
CA LEU A 330 11.83 0.99 -27.49
C LEU A 330 13.02 0.35 -26.75
N GLY A 331 12.77 -0.58 -25.82
CA GLY A 331 13.79 -1.40 -25.17
C GLY A 331 14.39 -0.77 -23.92
N ASP A 332 15.19 0.28 -24.07
CA ASP A 332 15.85 0.96 -22.94
C ASP A 332 15.25 2.35 -22.67
N ILE A 333 14.96 2.64 -21.40
CA ILE A 333 14.47 3.95 -20.94
C ILE A 333 15.60 4.96 -20.69
N GLY A 334 16.88 4.55 -20.76
CA GLY A 334 18.05 5.38 -20.43
C GLY A 334 18.72 4.97 -19.12
N ASN A 335 19.74 5.69 -18.68
CA ASN A 335 20.61 5.29 -17.55
C ASN A 335 20.69 6.32 -16.42
N SER A 336 20.19 7.54 -16.63
CA SER A 336 20.25 8.59 -15.61
C SER A 336 19.12 9.60 -15.75
N ASN A 337 18.93 10.43 -14.71
CA ASN A 337 17.96 11.54 -14.75
C ASN A 337 18.27 12.63 -15.81
N GLN A 338 19.39 12.53 -16.52
CA GLN A 338 19.67 13.39 -17.69
C GLN A 338 18.89 12.92 -18.92
N ASP A 339 18.56 11.62 -18.99
CA ASP A 339 17.77 11.05 -20.06
C ASP A 339 16.29 11.32 -19.78
N ALA A 340 15.60 11.96 -20.73
CA ALA A 340 14.22 12.41 -20.53
C ALA A 340 13.27 11.24 -20.20
N HIS A 341 13.34 10.14 -20.96
CA HIS A 341 12.49 8.96 -20.75
C HIS A 341 12.81 8.22 -19.44
N TYR A 342 14.07 8.23 -18.98
CA TYR A 342 14.45 7.62 -17.71
C TYR A 342 13.82 8.42 -16.57
N ALA A 343 14.05 9.73 -16.55
CA ALA A 343 13.54 10.61 -15.51
C ALA A 343 12.00 10.60 -15.47
N ALA A 344 11.36 10.66 -16.64
CA ALA A 344 9.91 10.59 -16.78
C ALA A 344 9.34 9.23 -16.34
N SER A 345 10.01 8.12 -16.67
CA SER A 345 9.58 6.77 -16.25
C SER A 345 9.68 6.60 -14.74
N VAL A 346 10.77 7.08 -14.13
CA VAL A 346 10.96 7.07 -12.68
C VAL A 346 9.88 7.91 -11.98
N ALA A 347 9.57 9.09 -12.51
CA ALA A 347 8.49 9.94 -11.99
C ALA A 347 7.10 9.29 -12.14
N GLY A 348 6.80 8.69 -13.30
CA GLY A 348 5.55 7.97 -13.55
C GLY A 348 5.37 6.76 -12.64
N LEU A 349 6.44 5.99 -12.41
CA LEU A 349 6.46 4.89 -11.45
C LEU A 349 6.21 5.40 -10.02
N ALA A 350 6.77 6.55 -9.66
CA ALA A 350 6.54 7.15 -8.34
C ALA A 350 5.07 7.58 -8.15
N VAL A 351 4.44 8.19 -9.17
CA VAL A 351 3.01 8.53 -9.15
C VAL A 351 2.13 7.28 -9.00
N ALA A 352 2.40 6.23 -9.79
CA ALA A 352 1.62 4.99 -9.73
C ALA A 352 1.79 4.25 -8.38
N THR A 353 3.02 4.15 -7.85
CA THR A 353 3.26 3.49 -6.55
C THR A 353 2.72 4.30 -5.39
N SER A 354 2.83 5.64 -5.42
CA SER A 354 2.29 6.49 -4.36
C SER A 354 0.78 6.31 -4.20
N SER A 355 0.06 6.19 -5.32
CA SER A 355 -1.38 5.90 -5.31
C SER A 355 -1.67 4.53 -4.72
N ALA A 356 -0.92 3.49 -5.11
CA ALA A 356 -1.09 2.14 -4.57
C ALA A 356 -0.80 2.08 -3.06
N VAL A 357 0.25 2.76 -2.59
CA VAL A 357 0.60 2.87 -1.17
C VAL A 357 -0.51 3.56 -0.38
N TRP A 358 -1.07 4.64 -0.91
CA TRP A 358 -2.16 5.37 -0.27
C TRP A 358 -3.40 4.50 -0.07
N TYR A 359 -3.80 3.76 -1.10
CA TYR A 359 -4.94 2.83 -1.06
C TYR A 359 -4.63 1.49 -0.39
N GLN A 360 -3.40 1.30 0.09
CA GLN A 360 -2.92 0.02 0.61
C GLN A 360 -3.12 -1.14 -0.38
N ALA A 361 -3.14 -0.84 -1.68
CA ALA A 361 -3.32 -1.81 -2.75
C ALA A 361 -2.04 -2.63 -2.98
N ASN A 362 -2.18 -3.76 -3.66
CA ASN A 362 -1.03 -4.53 -4.14
C ASN A 362 -0.36 -3.77 -5.31
N TYR A 363 0.97 -3.80 -5.35
CA TYR A 363 1.82 -3.17 -6.38
C TYR A 363 2.91 -4.14 -6.90
N ASP A 364 2.68 -5.44 -6.79
CA ASP A 364 3.64 -6.48 -7.21
C ASP A 364 3.84 -6.49 -8.72
N ASP A 365 2.81 -6.10 -9.46
CA ASP A 365 2.90 -5.97 -10.90
C ASP A 365 3.83 -4.82 -11.34
N MET A 366 3.87 -3.72 -10.58
CA MET A 366 4.87 -2.67 -10.76
C MET A 366 6.28 -3.20 -10.56
N LEU A 367 6.50 -3.99 -9.50
CA LEU A 367 7.79 -4.64 -9.26
C LEU A 367 8.18 -5.56 -10.43
N ALA A 368 7.21 -6.25 -11.02
CA ALA A 368 7.45 -7.14 -12.15
C ALA A 368 7.77 -6.43 -13.46
N ILE A 369 7.21 -5.25 -13.72
CA ILE A 369 7.57 -4.44 -14.91
C ILE A 369 8.93 -3.76 -14.74
N VAL A 370 9.33 -3.44 -13.50
CA VAL A 370 10.62 -2.77 -13.25
C VAL A 370 11.80 -3.72 -13.04
N ALA A 371 11.53 -5.01 -12.77
CA ALA A 371 12.57 -6.01 -12.51
C ALA A 371 13.72 -6.02 -13.56
N PRO A 372 13.47 -5.88 -14.88
CA PRO A 372 14.53 -5.81 -15.88
C PRO A 372 15.52 -4.65 -15.69
N TYR A 373 15.09 -3.54 -15.08
CA TYR A 373 15.90 -2.33 -14.89
C TYR A 373 16.72 -2.35 -13.59
N THR A 374 16.62 -3.41 -12.78
CA THR A 374 17.40 -3.56 -11.54
C THR A 374 18.91 -3.72 -11.77
N SER A 375 19.32 -4.04 -13.00
CA SER A 375 20.72 -4.05 -13.43
C SER A 375 21.31 -2.63 -13.56
N LYS A 376 20.47 -1.59 -13.70
CA LYS A 376 20.92 -0.20 -13.79
C LYS A 376 21.39 0.31 -12.44
N LYS A 377 22.59 0.88 -12.41
CA LYS A 377 23.35 1.24 -11.18
C LYS A 377 22.54 2.07 -10.18
N ARG A 378 21.72 3.02 -10.65
CA ARG A 378 21.02 4.00 -9.80
C ARG A 378 19.49 3.88 -9.82
N PHE A 379 18.92 2.98 -10.62
CA PHE A 379 17.46 2.96 -10.85
C PHE A 379 16.65 2.82 -9.56
N ILE A 380 17.02 1.88 -8.69
CA ILE A 380 16.34 1.70 -7.39
C ILE A 380 16.50 2.96 -6.53
N GLN A 381 17.69 3.56 -6.48
CA GLN A 381 17.94 4.76 -5.69
C GLN A 381 17.12 5.95 -6.19
N ASP A 382 17.13 6.20 -7.49
CA ASP A 382 16.43 7.32 -8.09
C ASP A 382 14.91 7.17 -7.92
N TRP A 383 14.37 5.95 -8.07
CA TRP A 383 12.96 5.69 -7.82
C TRP A 383 12.54 5.87 -6.36
N ILE A 384 13.33 5.37 -5.42
CA ILE A 384 13.05 5.54 -3.99
C ILE A 384 13.15 7.02 -3.59
N ASN A 385 14.10 7.76 -4.16
CA ASN A 385 14.20 9.21 -3.96
C ASN A 385 12.94 9.94 -4.43
N GLU A 386 12.41 9.60 -5.61
CA GLU A 386 11.16 10.19 -6.09
C GLU A 386 9.96 9.80 -5.21
N MET A 387 9.87 8.54 -4.77
CA MET A 387 8.82 8.09 -3.84
C MET A 387 8.82 8.86 -2.52
N ILE A 388 9.99 9.15 -1.96
CA ILE A 388 10.11 9.92 -0.72
C ILE A 388 9.64 11.36 -0.92
N LYS A 389 9.94 11.97 -2.07
CA LYS A 389 9.46 13.32 -2.41
C LYS A 389 7.95 13.35 -2.55
N VAL A 390 7.37 12.40 -3.31
CA VAL A 390 5.93 12.33 -3.58
C VAL A 390 5.12 12.12 -2.30
N LEU A 391 5.53 11.16 -1.47
CA LEU A 391 4.82 10.77 -0.26
C LEU A 391 5.26 11.55 0.99
N LYS A 392 6.25 12.45 0.86
CA LYS A 392 6.86 13.21 1.97
C LYS A 392 7.27 12.30 3.13
N ILE A 393 7.95 11.21 2.82
CA ILE A 393 8.29 10.18 3.81
C ILE A 393 9.34 10.73 4.78
N GLN A 394 9.06 10.64 6.08
CA GLN A 394 10.06 10.92 7.11
C GLN A 394 11.12 9.82 7.12
N VAL A 395 12.38 10.20 6.90
CA VAL A 395 13.54 9.29 6.93
C VAL A 395 14.56 9.67 8.00
N ASP A 396 14.48 10.89 8.52
CA ASP A 396 15.35 11.41 9.56
C ASP A 396 14.74 11.17 10.96
N TYR A 397 15.48 10.42 11.77
CA TYR A 397 15.19 10.09 13.16
C TYR A 397 16.39 10.40 14.07
N SER A 398 17.26 11.31 13.67
CA SER A 398 18.48 11.66 14.41
C SER A 398 18.19 12.38 15.74
N GLU A 399 17.12 13.19 15.78
CA GLU A 399 16.65 13.96 16.93
C GLU A 399 15.48 13.29 17.68
N GLU A 400 14.74 12.38 17.05
CA GLU A 400 13.55 11.75 17.64
C GLU A 400 13.89 10.59 18.58
N LEU A 401 13.48 10.71 19.85
CA LEU A 401 13.65 9.67 20.88
C LEU A 401 12.59 8.56 20.85
N HIS A 402 11.53 8.69 20.04
CA HIS A 402 10.34 7.83 20.11
C HIS A 402 10.26 6.85 18.94
N HIS A 403 10.82 5.65 19.13
CA HIS A 403 10.72 4.50 18.21
C HIS A 403 9.29 4.18 17.74
N ASP A 404 8.26 4.60 18.48
CA ASP A 404 6.86 4.47 18.11
C ASP A 404 6.47 5.20 16.82
N SER A 405 6.99 6.41 16.56
CA SER A 405 6.73 7.14 15.30
C SER A 405 7.31 6.37 14.12
N LEU A 406 8.54 5.90 14.28
CA LEU A 406 9.25 5.08 13.30
C LEU A 406 8.54 3.74 13.03
N MET A 407 8.06 3.05 14.07
CA MET A 407 7.27 1.82 13.92
C MET A 407 6.00 2.04 13.10
N ARG A 408 5.33 3.19 13.27
CA ARG A 408 4.10 3.53 12.56
C ARG A 408 4.31 4.10 11.15
N ASN A 409 5.55 4.30 10.72
CA ASN A 409 5.88 4.82 9.39
C ASN A 409 5.70 3.75 8.29
N LEU A 410 4.45 3.51 7.90
CA LEU A 410 4.05 2.58 6.84
C LEU A 410 4.64 2.94 5.46
N PRO A 411 4.70 4.22 5.03
CA PRO A 411 5.37 4.59 3.78
C PRO A 411 6.85 4.18 3.74
N LEU A 412 7.59 4.34 4.85
CA LEU A 412 8.98 3.89 4.96
C LEU A 412 9.09 2.36 4.82
N GLN A 413 8.18 1.62 5.45
CA GLN A 413 8.10 0.16 5.26
C GLN A 413 7.90 -0.21 3.78
N ASN A 414 7.07 0.52 3.03
CA ASN A 414 6.82 0.25 1.62
C ASN A 414 8.05 0.48 0.73
N ILE A 415 8.80 1.56 0.93
CA ILE A 415 10.03 1.78 0.12
C ILE A 415 11.09 0.72 0.42
N LEU A 416 11.22 0.30 1.69
CA LEU A 416 12.09 -0.81 2.06
C LEU A 416 11.59 -2.14 1.47
N SER A 417 10.28 -2.35 1.37
CA SER A 417 9.70 -3.50 0.68
C SER A 417 10.17 -3.57 -0.78
N ILE A 418 10.10 -2.44 -1.48
CA ILE A 418 10.55 -2.32 -2.88
C ILE A 418 12.03 -2.65 -2.98
N MET A 419 12.88 -2.04 -2.15
CA MET A 419 14.33 -2.32 -2.11
C MET A 419 14.62 -3.80 -1.82
N ASN A 420 13.92 -4.40 -0.86
CA ASN A 420 14.07 -5.80 -0.49
C ASN A 420 13.65 -6.74 -1.63
N SER A 421 12.58 -6.41 -2.36
CA SER A 421 12.08 -7.22 -3.48
C SER A 421 13.00 -7.12 -4.70
N LEU A 422 13.38 -5.90 -5.09
CA LEU A 422 14.24 -5.68 -6.26
C LEU A 422 15.69 -6.12 -6.03
N GLY A 423 16.13 -6.14 -4.78
CA GLY A 423 17.43 -6.71 -4.40
C GLY A 423 17.42 -8.22 -4.20
N PHE A 424 16.27 -8.90 -4.32
CA PHE A 424 16.16 -10.35 -4.18
C PHE A 424 16.43 -11.05 -5.52
N LYS A 425 17.49 -11.86 -5.57
CA LYS A 425 17.92 -12.58 -6.78
C LYS A 425 17.54 -14.07 -6.76
N GLY A 426 16.49 -14.41 -6.01
CA GLY A 426 16.11 -15.78 -5.69
C GLY A 426 16.79 -16.32 -4.43
N GLU A 427 16.37 -17.51 -3.98
CA GLU A 427 16.86 -18.11 -2.73
C GLU A 427 18.29 -18.65 -2.82
N MET A 428 18.78 -18.86 -4.04
CA MET A 428 20.08 -19.47 -4.37
C MET A 428 21.17 -18.44 -4.66
N HIS A 429 20.85 -17.15 -4.64
CA HIS A 429 21.79 -16.08 -4.92
C HIS A 429 21.81 -15.05 -3.79
N ALA A 430 22.97 -14.45 -3.57
CA ALA A 430 23.12 -13.33 -2.65
C ALA A 430 22.20 -12.17 -3.04
N ARG A 431 21.58 -11.55 -2.03
CA ARG A 431 20.84 -10.30 -2.20
C ARG A 431 21.81 -9.18 -2.57
N SER A 432 21.34 -8.19 -3.33
CA SER A 432 22.10 -6.94 -3.48
C SER A 432 22.29 -6.24 -2.13
N LEU A 433 23.28 -5.36 -2.01
CA LEU A 433 23.55 -4.62 -0.77
C LEU A 433 22.30 -3.96 -0.20
N GLN A 434 21.58 -3.21 -1.05
CA GLN A 434 20.36 -2.52 -0.66
C GLN A 434 19.23 -3.50 -0.31
N GLY A 435 19.13 -4.63 -1.03
CA GLY A 435 18.17 -5.68 -0.71
C GLY A 435 18.45 -6.33 0.64
N LYS A 436 19.73 -6.59 0.95
CA LYS A 436 20.18 -7.14 2.24
C LYS A 436 19.92 -6.15 3.38
N PHE A 437 20.26 -4.88 3.17
CA PHE A 437 19.97 -3.79 4.12
C PHE A 437 18.47 -3.72 4.43
N ALA A 438 17.63 -3.65 3.39
CA ALA A 438 16.19 -3.56 3.55
C ALA A 438 15.60 -4.82 4.19
N MET A 439 16.11 -6.02 3.86
CA MET A 439 15.70 -7.26 4.49
C MET A 439 15.96 -7.23 6.00
N VAL A 440 17.19 -6.90 6.44
CA VAL A 440 17.53 -6.84 7.87
C VAL A 440 16.69 -5.78 8.58
N TYR A 441 16.52 -4.60 7.96
CA TYR A 441 15.70 -3.53 8.49
C TYR A 441 14.24 -3.96 8.71
N LEU A 442 13.60 -4.56 7.70
CA LEU A 442 12.20 -4.99 7.79
C LEU A 442 12.01 -6.05 8.87
N ASN A 443 12.98 -6.95 9.04
CA ASN A 443 12.96 -7.94 10.10
C ASN A 443 13.17 -7.33 11.50
N ALA A 444 14.07 -6.35 11.63
CA ALA A 444 14.28 -5.60 12.88
C ALA A 444 12.98 -4.88 13.29
N ARG A 445 12.33 -4.19 12.34
CA ARG A 445 11.01 -3.57 12.56
C ARG A 445 9.98 -4.60 13.00
N ASN A 446 9.90 -5.74 12.31
CA ASN A 446 8.91 -6.78 12.61
C ASN A 446 9.08 -7.33 14.04
N VAL A 447 10.31 -7.64 14.45
CA VAL A 447 10.60 -8.11 15.81
C VAL A 447 10.20 -7.07 16.86
N VAL A 448 10.57 -5.80 16.65
CA VAL A 448 10.20 -4.71 17.57
C VAL A 448 8.67 -4.56 17.66
N VAL A 449 7.95 -4.64 16.54
CA VAL A 449 6.47 -4.61 16.51
C VAL A 449 5.87 -5.78 17.28
N LEU A 450 6.30 -7.01 17.03
CA LEU A 450 5.76 -8.20 17.69
C LEU A 450 5.95 -8.17 19.21
N ILE A 451 7.15 -7.84 19.69
CA ILE A 451 7.43 -7.74 21.13
C ILE A 451 6.59 -6.62 21.77
N THR A 452 6.47 -5.48 21.08
CA THR A 452 5.68 -4.34 21.56
C THR A 452 4.20 -4.68 21.64
N LEU A 453 3.62 -5.35 20.63
CA LEU A 453 2.22 -5.77 20.63
C LEU A 453 1.93 -6.78 21.75
N ALA A 454 2.80 -7.76 21.95
CA ALA A 454 2.63 -8.74 23.02
C ALA A 454 2.70 -8.11 24.42
N SER A 455 3.54 -7.08 24.60
CA SER A 455 3.74 -6.42 25.90
C SER A 455 2.72 -5.31 26.20
N ASN A 456 2.15 -4.67 25.16
CA ASN A 456 1.32 -3.46 25.30
C ASN A 456 -0.13 -3.67 24.83
N MET A 457 -0.78 -4.73 25.29
CA MET A 457 -2.21 -4.92 25.05
C MET A 457 -3.04 -3.81 25.74
N PRO A 458 -4.05 -3.21 25.05
CA PRO A 458 -4.94 -2.22 25.64
C PRO A 458 -5.63 -2.73 26.90
N ALA A 459 -5.84 -1.85 27.89
CA ALA A 459 -6.40 -2.22 29.20
C ALA A 459 -7.75 -2.97 29.09
N THR A 460 -8.63 -2.54 28.19
CA THR A 460 -9.95 -3.14 27.93
C THR A 460 -9.89 -4.58 27.39
N ALA A 461 -8.80 -4.95 26.71
CA ALA A 461 -8.55 -6.31 26.25
C ALA A 461 -7.77 -7.13 27.29
N ARG A 462 -6.89 -6.48 28.06
CA ARG A 462 -6.03 -7.10 29.08
C ARG A 462 -6.82 -7.75 30.22
N GLU A 463 -7.98 -7.19 30.58
CA GLU A 463 -8.88 -7.77 31.60
C GLU A 463 -9.42 -9.15 31.21
N LYS A 464 -9.51 -9.45 29.90
CA LYS A 464 -10.04 -10.71 29.39
C LYS A 464 -8.95 -11.71 29.04
N MET A 465 -7.73 -11.24 28.78
CA MET A 465 -6.63 -12.06 28.26
C MET A 465 -5.29 -11.31 28.30
N SER A 466 -4.20 -12.04 28.54
CA SER A 466 -2.83 -11.58 28.28
C SER A 466 -2.14 -12.50 27.26
N PRO A 467 -1.55 -11.99 26.16
CA PRO A 467 -0.79 -12.82 25.22
C PRO A 467 0.39 -13.53 25.89
N LEU A 468 0.94 -12.93 26.95
CA LEU A 468 2.09 -13.45 27.68
C LEU A 468 1.74 -14.64 28.59
N ASP A 469 0.46 -15.02 28.66
CA ASP A 469 -0.02 -16.23 29.33
C ASP A 469 -0.12 -17.42 28.36
N GLU A 470 0.17 -17.22 27.07
CA GLU A 470 0.15 -18.27 26.06
C GLU A 470 1.58 -18.73 25.70
N PRO A 471 1.91 -20.03 25.83
CA PRO A 471 3.26 -20.52 25.60
C PRO A 471 3.73 -20.29 24.16
N GLU A 472 2.85 -20.39 23.16
CA GLU A 472 3.20 -20.17 21.75
C GLU A 472 3.64 -18.73 21.48
N VAL A 473 3.05 -17.75 22.18
CA VAL A 473 3.46 -16.35 22.09
C VAL A 473 4.84 -16.19 22.71
N VAL A 474 5.06 -16.69 23.93
CA VAL A 474 6.36 -16.59 24.61
C VAL A 474 7.47 -17.29 23.81
N GLU A 475 7.19 -18.44 23.20
CA GLU A 475 8.12 -19.11 22.29
C GLU A 475 8.47 -18.29 21.05
N ALA A 476 7.48 -17.63 20.43
CA ALA A 476 7.71 -16.74 19.31
C ALA A 476 8.57 -15.52 19.71
N LEU A 477 8.34 -14.96 20.91
CA LEU A 477 9.17 -13.89 21.46
C LEU A 477 10.60 -14.35 21.79
N ALA A 478 10.76 -15.60 22.26
CA ALA A 478 12.06 -16.20 22.49
C ALA A 478 12.86 -16.34 21.18
N GLY A 479 12.23 -16.79 20.09
CA GLY A 479 12.84 -16.82 18.76
C GLY A 479 13.20 -15.42 18.25
N CYS A 480 12.30 -14.44 18.41
CA CYS A 480 12.58 -13.04 18.09
C CYS A 480 13.79 -12.48 18.86
N THR A 481 13.92 -12.85 20.14
CA THR A 481 15.05 -12.48 20.99
C THR A 481 16.35 -13.11 20.49
N LYS A 482 16.32 -14.41 20.14
CA LYS A 482 17.48 -15.10 19.57
C LYS A 482 17.94 -14.44 18.27
N TRP A 483 17.01 -14.19 17.34
CA TRP A 483 17.32 -13.48 16.10
C TRP A 483 17.92 -12.09 16.36
N SER A 484 17.42 -11.38 17.36
CA SER A 484 17.93 -10.07 17.73
C SER A 484 19.37 -10.13 18.27
N LEU A 485 19.66 -11.08 19.16
CA LEU A 485 21.00 -11.30 19.71
C LEU A 485 21.99 -11.75 18.63
N ASP A 486 21.55 -12.60 17.71
CA ASP A 486 22.35 -13.00 16.54
C ASP A 486 22.64 -11.80 15.65
N LEU A 487 21.66 -10.91 15.43
CA LEU A 487 21.85 -9.69 14.66
C LEU A 487 22.91 -8.79 15.30
N LEU A 488 22.83 -8.55 16.60
CA LEU A 488 23.82 -7.74 17.32
C LEU A 488 25.22 -8.38 17.21
N SER A 489 25.31 -9.69 17.39
CA SER A 489 26.56 -10.44 17.31
C SER A 489 27.17 -10.39 15.91
N TRP A 490 26.37 -10.62 14.87
CA TRP A 490 26.79 -10.56 13.48
C TRP A 490 27.24 -9.15 13.06
N LEU A 491 26.53 -8.11 13.52
CA LEU A 491 26.93 -6.72 13.26
C LEU A 491 28.30 -6.42 13.87
N VAL A 492 28.54 -6.84 15.11
CA VAL A 492 29.82 -6.64 15.79
C VAL A 492 30.94 -7.42 15.10
N ASP A 493 30.68 -8.66 14.69
CA ASP A 493 31.65 -9.47 13.94
C ASP A 493 32.05 -8.80 12.62
N CYS A 494 31.07 -8.31 11.84
CA CYS A 494 31.32 -7.56 10.61
C CYS A 494 32.13 -6.28 10.88
N LEU A 495 31.79 -5.52 11.92
CA LEU A 495 32.51 -4.30 12.29
C LEU A 495 33.94 -4.59 12.72
N PHE A 496 34.19 -5.69 13.45
CA PHE A 496 35.55 -6.12 13.80
C PHE A 496 36.33 -6.59 12.57
N ALA A 497 35.67 -7.26 11.62
CA ALA A 497 36.29 -7.62 10.35
C ALA A 497 36.72 -6.37 9.57
N LEU A 498 35.86 -5.35 9.48
CA LEU A 498 36.19 -4.06 8.85
C LEU A 498 37.31 -3.31 9.60
N MET A 499 37.30 -3.35 10.94
CA MET A 499 38.35 -2.74 11.76
C MET A 499 39.74 -3.35 11.52
N ASN A 500 39.80 -4.65 11.21
CA ASN A 500 41.05 -5.36 10.90
C ASN A 500 41.38 -5.34 9.39
N ASP A 501 40.51 -4.79 8.54
CA ASP A 501 40.72 -4.71 7.09
C ASP A 501 41.55 -3.45 6.76
N SER A 502 42.80 -3.68 6.35
CA SER A 502 43.74 -2.59 6.02
C SER A 502 43.26 -1.71 4.87
N GLU A 503 42.56 -2.28 3.89
CA GLU A 503 42.06 -1.57 2.72
C GLU A 503 40.83 -0.73 3.08
N PHE A 504 39.98 -1.23 3.99
CA PHE A 504 38.93 -0.42 4.62
C PHE A 504 39.52 0.76 5.41
N MET A 505 40.47 0.49 6.31
CA MET A 505 41.07 1.51 7.17
C MET A 505 41.80 2.59 6.38
N ALA A 506 42.46 2.23 5.28
CA ALA A 506 43.14 3.18 4.38
C ALA A 506 42.17 4.11 3.61
N ARG A 507 40.86 3.81 3.60
CA ARG A 507 39.82 4.73 3.06
C ARG A 507 39.32 5.74 4.08
N LEU A 508 39.68 5.60 5.36
CA LEU A 508 39.33 6.55 6.42
C LEU A 508 40.28 7.77 6.41
N GLU A 509 40.42 8.36 5.22
CA GLU A 509 41.20 9.55 4.94
C GLU A 509 40.44 10.49 3.98
N PRO A 510 40.64 11.82 4.05
CA PRO A 510 39.85 12.77 3.27
C PRO A 510 39.83 12.50 1.77
N LYS A 511 40.97 12.08 1.20
CA LYS A 511 41.13 11.85 -0.24
C LYS A 511 40.42 10.58 -0.73
N ARG A 512 40.25 9.57 0.13
CA ARG A 512 39.75 8.23 -0.23
C ARG A 512 38.37 7.91 0.35
N PHE A 513 37.84 8.76 1.22
CA PHE A 513 36.54 8.51 1.86
C PHE A 513 35.38 8.33 0.88
N GLY A 514 35.45 8.97 -0.30
CA GLY A 514 34.47 8.76 -1.38
C GLY A 514 34.41 7.31 -1.89
N GLU A 515 35.50 6.54 -1.76
CA GLU A 515 35.61 5.14 -2.17
C GLU A 515 35.03 4.16 -1.14
N LEU A 516 34.64 4.64 0.05
CA LEU A 516 34.15 3.82 1.16
C LEU A 516 32.90 3.03 0.79
N ALA A 517 31.84 3.70 0.31
CA ALA A 517 30.62 2.98 -0.04
C ALA A 517 30.83 2.02 -1.22
N PRO A 518 31.48 2.39 -2.35
CA PRO A 518 31.80 1.44 -3.41
C PRO A 518 32.53 0.17 -2.91
N TYR A 519 33.46 0.32 -1.96
CA TYR A 519 34.15 -0.81 -1.34
C TYR A 519 33.20 -1.72 -0.54
N LEU A 520 32.34 -1.14 0.29
CA LEU A 520 31.33 -1.88 1.05
C LEU A 520 30.28 -2.54 0.15
N HIS A 521 29.90 -1.88 -0.96
CA HIS A 521 29.05 -2.45 -2.00
C HIS A 521 29.67 -3.71 -2.62
N LYS A 522 30.97 -3.65 -2.96
CA LYS A 522 31.69 -4.81 -3.50
C LYS A 522 31.74 -5.98 -2.52
N ARG A 523 31.89 -5.69 -1.22
CA ARG A 523 31.89 -6.69 -0.14
C ARG A 523 30.49 -7.16 0.27
N ASN A 524 29.43 -6.52 -0.23
CA ASN A 524 28.06 -6.73 0.20
C ASN A 524 27.85 -6.59 1.73
N ASP A 525 28.61 -5.67 2.35
CA ASP A 525 28.64 -5.42 3.79
C ASP A 525 27.79 -4.19 4.17
N ILE A 526 26.73 -4.42 4.93
CA ILE A 526 25.75 -3.40 5.34
C ILE A 526 25.95 -2.91 6.77
N SER A 527 26.93 -3.46 7.52
CA SER A 527 27.06 -3.25 8.96
C SER A 527 27.22 -1.77 9.32
N LEU A 528 28.13 -1.06 8.67
CA LEU A 528 28.35 0.36 8.89
C LEU A 528 27.10 1.20 8.54
N HIS A 529 26.46 0.91 7.41
CA HIS A 529 25.27 1.66 6.97
C HIS A 529 24.09 1.52 7.94
N LEU A 530 23.90 0.33 8.52
CA LEU A 530 22.87 0.09 9.54
C LEU A 530 23.08 0.92 10.82
N LEU A 531 24.33 1.21 11.17
CA LEU A 531 24.69 2.04 12.33
C LEU A 531 24.62 3.54 12.04
N LEU A 532 24.94 3.96 10.81
CA LEU A 532 24.99 5.37 10.43
C LEU A 532 23.60 5.97 10.16
N SER A 533 22.73 5.26 9.42
CA SER A 533 21.38 5.76 9.15
C SER A 533 20.57 5.85 10.46
N SER A 534 20.01 7.02 10.74
CA SER A 534 19.27 7.28 11.98
C SER A 534 18.08 6.33 12.16
N SER A 535 17.33 6.04 11.09
CA SER A 535 16.15 5.17 11.17
C SER A 535 16.50 3.71 11.50
N SER A 536 17.55 3.14 10.90
CA SER A 536 18.00 1.77 11.24
C SER A 536 18.64 1.72 12.61
N ARG A 537 19.46 2.72 12.98
CA ARG A 537 20.05 2.85 14.31
C ARG A 537 18.98 2.91 15.39
N SER A 538 17.89 3.64 15.17
CA SER A 538 16.76 3.72 16.09
C SER A 538 16.05 2.38 16.29
N PHE A 539 15.94 1.53 15.25
CA PHE A 539 15.46 0.16 15.43
C PHE A 539 16.44 -0.72 16.20
N LEU A 540 17.75 -0.58 15.99
CA LEU A 540 18.76 -1.32 16.76
C LEU A 540 18.71 -0.92 18.25
N LEU A 541 18.56 0.37 18.56
CA LEU A 541 18.32 0.85 19.93
C LEU A 541 17.03 0.25 20.52
N ALA A 542 15.94 0.23 19.75
CA ALA A 542 14.70 -0.39 20.18
C ALA A 542 14.86 -1.90 20.45
N ILE A 543 15.62 -2.61 19.62
CA ILE A 543 15.97 -4.02 19.83
C ILE A 543 16.69 -4.21 21.16
N CYS A 544 17.74 -3.43 21.46
CA CYS A 544 18.46 -3.55 22.72
C CYS A 544 17.52 -3.41 23.93
N ARG A 545 16.63 -2.41 23.90
CA ARG A 545 15.64 -2.18 24.97
C ARG A 545 14.62 -3.31 25.10
N ARG A 546 14.21 -3.92 23.97
CA ARG A 546 13.27 -5.05 23.97
C ARG A 546 13.92 -6.33 24.47
N ILE A 547 15.20 -6.56 24.17
CA ILE A 547 15.98 -7.66 24.76
C ILE A 547 16.02 -7.50 26.28
N ALA A 548 16.40 -6.32 26.79
CA ALA A 548 16.46 -6.06 28.22
C ALA A 548 15.10 -6.22 28.91
N HIS A 549 14.01 -5.79 28.26
CA HIS A 549 12.66 -5.99 28.76
C HIS A 549 12.28 -7.48 28.88
N LEU A 550 12.54 -8.28 27.83
CA LEU A 550 12.23 -9.70 27.84
C LEU A 550 13.10 -10.49 28.80
N GLU A 551 14.37 -10.09 28.99
CA GLU A 551 15.23 -10.64 30.02
C GLU A 551 14.63 -10.44 31.42
N GLN A 552 14.28 -9.19 31.77
CA GLN A 552 13.64 -8.87 33.06
C GLN A 552 12.31 -9.61 33.26
N LEU A 553 11.51 -9.70 32.21
CA LEU A 553 10.25 -10.44 32.23
C LEU A 553 10.47 -11.92 32.49
N SER A 554 11.44 -12.55 31.81
CA SER A 554 11.76 -13.97 31.99
C SER A 554 12.27 -14.29 33.40
N ILE A 555 13.10 -13.41 33.98
CA ILE A 555 13.59 -13.55 35.37
C ILE A 555 12.42 -13.54 36.35
N LYS A 556 11.55 -12.53 36.26
CA LYS A 556 10.37 -12.40 37.13
C LYS A 556 9.42 -13.59 36.98
N ALA A 557 9.16 -14.04 35.75
CA ALA A 557 8.30 -15.19 35.50
C ALA A 557 8.89 -16.48 36.10
N ASN A 558 10.19 -16.74 35.91
CA ASN A 558 10.83 -17.93 36.46
C ASN A 558 10.93 -17.88 38.00
N GLU A 559 11.10 -16.71 38.62
CA GLU A 559 10.98 -16.54 40.06
C GLU A 559 9.57 -16.83 40.58
N PHE A 560 8.54 -16.35 39.86
CA PHE A 560 7.14 -16.65 40.18
C PHE A 560 6.88 -18.16 40.16
N TYR A 561 7.23 -18.85 39.08
CA TYR A 561 7.04 -20.30 38.97
C TYR A 561 7.87 -21.11 39.98
N ARG A 562 9.03 -20.59 40.41
CA ARG A 562 9.84 -21.22 41.47
C ARG A 562 9.16 -21.13 42.85
N ARG A 563 8.44 -20.04 43.13
CA ARG A 563 7.74 -19.80 44.41
C ARG A 563 6.33 -20.39 44.45
N GLN A 564 5.69 -20.62 43.30
CA GLN A 564 4.32 -21.11 43.20
C GLN A 564 4.04 -22.46 43.91
N PRO A 565 4.96 -23.46 43.93
CA PRO A 565 4.77 -24.67 44.72
C PRO A 565 4.65 -24.44 46.24
N GLN A 566 5.11 -23.29 46.74
CA GLN A 566 5.06 -22.90 48.16
C GLN A 566 3.80 -22.11 48.52
N MET A 567 3.06 -21.57 47.54
CA MET A 567 1.84 -20.76 47.75
C MET A 567 0.56 -21.56 47.53
N GLY A 568 0.52 -22.77 48.09
CA GLY A 568 -0.58 -23.72 47.94
C GLY A 568 -1.96 -23.07 48.10
N VAL A 569 -2.85 -23.48 47.19
CA VAL A 569 -4.30 -23.34 47.23
C VAL A 569 -4.86 -21.93 46.99
N ASP A 570 -5.74 -21.79 45.99
CA ASP A 570 -6.54 -20.57 45.77
C ASP A 570 -7.59 -20.36 46.88
N GLN A 571 -8.20 -19.17 46.95
CA GLN A 571 -9.25 -18.81 47.93
C GLN A 571 -10.47 -19.77 47.95
N SER A 572 -10.57 -20.66 46.96
CA SER A 572 -11.60 -21.69 46.80
C SER A 572 -11.16 -23.12 47.22
N GLY A 573 -9.95 -23.32 47.74
CA GLY A 573 -9.49 -24.66 48.14
C GLY A 573 -8.90 -25.51 47.00
N ALA A 574 -8.77 -24.98 45.78
CA ALA A 574 -8.22 -25.70 44.63
C ALA A 574 -6.72 -25.41 44.38
N PRO A 575 -5.89 -26.40 43.99
CA PRO A 575 -4.52 -26.15 43.54
C PRO A 575 -4.53 -25.32 42.25
N LYS A 576 -3.80 -24.19 42.22
CA LYS A 576 -3.62 -23.40 41.00
C LYS A 576 -3.04 -24.27 39.88
N PRO A 577 -3.62 -24.32 38.67
CA PRO A 577 -3.10 -25.13 37.59
C PRO A 577 -1.70 -24.64 37.18
N LEU A 578 -0.70 -25.51 37.27
CA LEU A 578 0.60 -25.26 36.66
C LEU A 578 0.45 -25.32 35.14
N ASN A 579 1.00 -24.34 34.43
CA ASN A 579 1.18 -24.40 32.99
C ASN A 579 2.66 -24.73 32.68
N PRO A 580 3.04 -26.02 32.63
CA PRO A 580 4.43 -26.42 32.45
C PRO A 580 5.00 -25.97 31.10
N GLN A 581 4.17 -25.87 30.05
CA GLN A 581 4.58 -25.39 28.73
C GLN A 581 4.96 -23.91 28.78
N LEU A 582 4.18 -23.09 29.49
CA LEU A 582 4.47 -21.66 29.65
C LEU A 582 5.74 -21.45 30.49
N GLN A 583 5.90 -22.21 31.58
CA GLN A 583 7.14 -22.19 32.36
C GLN A 583 8.36 -22.56 31.50
N GLN A 584 8.26 -23.61 30.70
CA GLN A 584 9.33 -24.02 29.79
C GLN A 584 9.65 -22.93 28.74
N ALA A 585 8.64 -22.23 28.21
CA ALA A 585 8.83 -21.13 27.27
C ALA A 585 9.60 -19.95 27.92
N TYR A 586 9.26 -19.59 29.17
CA TYR A 586 10.00 -18.55 29.92
C TYR A 586 11.42 -18.97 30.30
N GLN A 587 11.65 -20.25 30.64
CA GLN A 587 12.99 -20.79 30.87
C GLN A 587 13.85 -20.71 29.62
N LYS A 588 13.29 -21.09 28.46
CA LYS A 588 13.96 -20.97 27.16
C LYS A 588 14.30 -19.51 26.84
N MET A 589 13.39 -18.57 27.09
CA MET A 589 13.65 -17.15 26.90
C MET A 589 14.80 -16.66 27.79
N GLN A 590 14.82 -17.04 29.07
CA GLN A 590 15.92 -16.70 29.99
C GLN A 590 17.26 -17.32 29.58
N GLN A 591 17.25 -18.56 29.08
CA GLN A 591 18.45 -19.22 28.58
C GLN A 591 19.03 -18.47 27.36
N ILE A 592 18.17 -18.02 26.45
CA ILE A 592 18.58 -17.25 25.28
C ILE A 592 19.18 -15.90 25.68
N THR A 593 18.54 -15.16 26.60
CA THR A 593 19.06 -13.85 27.04
C THR A 593 20.36 -13.97 27.83
N SER A 594 20.54 -15.05 28.62
CA SER A 594 21.74 -15.26 29.43
C SER A 594 22.94 -15.81 28.65
N SER A 595 22.73 -16.44 27.49
CA SER A 595 23.79 -17.01 26.64
C SER A 595 24.29 -16.07 25.53
N CYS A 596 24.01 -14.77 25.64
CA CYS A 596 24.36 -13.79 24.61
C CYS A 596 25.89 -13.58 24.48
N LEU A 597 26.38 -13.54 23.23
CA LEU A 597 27.77 -13.20 22.93
C LEU A 597 28.03 -11.69 23.06
N ILE A 598 26.99 -10.88 22.86
CA ILE A 598 27.00 -9.43 22.98
C ILE A 598 26.00 -9.00 24.05
N LYS A 599 26.48 -8.19 25.02
CA LYS A 599 25.61 -7.53 26.00
C LYS A 599 24.83 -6.40 25.32
N ALA A 600 23.51 -6.56 25.22
CA ALA A 600 22.63 -5.58 24.57
C ALA A 600 22.77 -4.15 25.16
N GLY A 601 22.95 -4.03 26.48
CA GLY A 601 23.16 -2.73 27.13
C GLY A 601 24.47 -2.04 26.76
N GLU A 602 25.56 -2.80 26.55
CA GLU A 602 26.83 -2.21 26.10
C GLU A 602 26.75 -1.80 24.62
N PHE A 603 26.06 -2.59 23.79
CA PHE A 603 25.82 -2.23 22.40
C PHE A 603 24.92 -0.99 22.29
N GLU A 604 23.90 -0.86 23.14
CA GLU A 604 23.07 0.34 23.24
C GLU A 604 23.90 1.59 23.57
N LYS A 605 24.86 1.49 24.51
CA LYS A 605 25.79 2.59 24.81
C LYS A 605 26.63 2.99 23.60
N LEU A 606 27.18 2.01 22.86
CA LEU A 606 27.93 2.27 21.62
C LEU A 606 27.08 3.02 20.59
N LEU A 607 25.83 2.59 20.37
CA LEU A 607 24.90 3.26 19.45
C LEU A 607 24.55 4.68 19.90
N ASN A 608 24.39 4.91 21.21
CA ASN A 608 24.10 6.24 21.75
C ASN A 608 25.29 7.20 21.58
N ILE A 609 26.52 6.72 21.79
CA ILE A 609 27.76 7.49 21.54
C ILE A 609 27.83 7.87 20.06
N LEU A 610 27.69 6.89 19.16
CA LEU A 610 27.71 7.14 17.72
C LEU A 610 26.60 8.12 17.29
N GLY A 611 25.39 7.96 17.84
CA GLY A 611 24.27 8.86 17.56
C GLY A 611 24.53 10.29 18.02
N ALA A 612 25.20 10.48 19.16
CA ALA A 612 25.62 11.79 19.63
C ALA A 612 26.69 12.41 18.72
N ASP A 613 27.68 11.63 18.28
CA ASP A 613 28.71 12.11 17.35
C ASP A 613 28.11 12.53 16.01
N VAL A 614 27.16 11.77 15.46
CA VAL A 614 26.44 12.13 14.22
C VAL A 614 25.66 13.44 14.38
N ARG A 615 24.93 13.61 15.49
CA ARG A 615 24.20 14.88 15.78
C ARG A 615 25.17 16.06 15.89
N GLN A 616 26.28 15.90 16.60
CA GLN A 616 27.30 16.94 16.73
C GLN A 616 27.90 17.30 15.35
N ALA A 617 28.12 16.29 14.50
CA ALA A 617 28.62 16.49 13.15
C ALA A 617 27.64 17.30 12.30
N TYR A 618 26.33 17.02 12.39
CA TYR A 618 25.29 17.83 11.73
C TYR A 618 25.26 19.28 12.24
N GLN A 619 25.25 19.46 13.55
CA GLN A 619 25.20 20.79 14.19
C GLN A 619 26.40 21.66 13.80
N THR A 620 27.57 21.06 13.62
CA THR A 620 28.81 21.78 13.28
C THR A 620 28.88 22.13 11.80
N PHE A 621 28.52 21.19 10.91
CA PHE A 621 28.76 21.31 9.47
C PHE A 621 27.61 21.94 8.71
N LEU A 622 26.36 21.56 8.98
CA LEU A 622 25.22 21.93 8.13
C LEU A 622 24.95 23.43 8.06
N PRO A 623 25.02 24.21 9.16
CA PRO A 623 24.79 25.65 9.08
C PRO A 623 25.79 26.34 8.16
N THR A 624 27.06 25.94 8.21
CA THR A 624 28.13 26.47 7.35
C THR A 624 27.96 26.01 5.90
N PHE A 625 27.62 24.74 5.71
CA PHE A 625 27.36 24.16 4.38
C PHE A 625 26.24 24.91 3.64
N VAL A 626 25.12 25.17 4.33
CA VAL A 626 23.97 25.89 3.75
C VAL A 626 24.31 27.35 3.44
N LYS A 627 25.05 28.04 4.32
CA LYS A 627 25.47 29.44 4.11
C LYS A 627 26.42 29.62 2.91
N ASN A 628 27.19 28.59 2.59
CA ASN A 628 28.16 28.63 1.49
C ASN A 628 27.54 28.24 0.12
N GLN A 629 26.26 27.87 0.06
CA GLN A 629 25.59 27.58 -1.21
C GLN A 629 25.25 28.86 -1.98
N THR A 630 25.33 28.79 -3.30
CA THR A 630 24.91 29.88 -4.20
C THR A 630 23.42 30.18 -4.01
N GLY A 631 23.08 31.42 -3.60
CA GLY A 631 21.70 31.79 -3.25
C GLY A 631 21.29 31.44 -1.81
N ALA A 632 22.23 31.54 -0.87
CA ALA A 632 22.03 31.16 0.52
C ALA A 632 20.75 31.80 1.15
N PRO A 633 19.86 30.99 1.75
CA PRO A 633 18.66 31.49 2.43
C PRO A 633 19.03 32.38 3.62
N GLN A 634 18.17 33.33 3.98
CA GLN A 634 18.38 34.26 5.10
C GLN A 634 17.36 34.03 6.23
N GLY A 635 17.75 34.34 7.47
CA GLY A 635 16.88 34.25 8.64
C GLY A 635 16.34 32.83 8.89
N LYS A 636 15.04 32.70 9.21
CA LYS A 636 14.38 31.42 9.51
C LYS A 636 14.42 30.39 8.35
N GLN A 637 14.72 30.82 7.13
CA GLN A 637 14.86 29.90 6.00
C GLN A 637 16.16 29.08 6.08
N ILE A 638 17.18 29.54 6.82
CA ILE A 638 18.42 28.79 7.05
C ILE A 638 18.11 27.52 7.82
N ASP A 639 17.30 27.60 8.89
CA ASP A 639 16.97 26.43 9.71
C ASP A 639 16.20 25.36 8.91
N LEU A 640 15.29 25.80 8.04
CA LEU A 640 14.55 24.90 7.14
C LEU A 640 15.49 24.24 6.12
N ALA A 641 16.43 25.01 5.57
CA ALA A 641 17.42 24.50 4.62
C ALA A 641 18.42 23.54 5.27
N VAL A 642 18.84 23.80 6.51
CA VAL A 642 19.66 22.89 7.33
C VAL A 642 18.93 21.57 7.55
N LYS A 643 17.66 21.63 7.98
CA LYS A 643 16.83 20.43 8.16
C LYS A 643 16.63 19.66 6.86
N SER A 644 16.41 20.36 5.74
CA SER A 644 16.30 19.73 4.42
C SER A 644 17.60 19.02 4.01
N ALA A 645 18.75 19.67 4.21
CA ALA A 645 20.06 19.07 3.93
C ALA A 645 20.32 17.84 4.81
N GLN A 646 19.96 17.88 6.09
CA GLN A 646 20.03 16.73 6.99
C GLN A 646 19.21 15.54 6.48
N ILE A 647 17.95 15.79 6.10
CA ILE A 647 17.07 14.75 5.53
C ILE A 647 17.68 14.12 4.27
N GLN A 648 18.32 14.91 3.40
CA GLN A 648 19.00 14.39 2.20
C GLN A 648 20.20 13.49 2.55
N ILE A 649 20.97 13.84 3.59
CA ILE A 649 22.10 13.02 4.04
C ILE A 649 21.60 11.72 4.68
N GLU A 650 20.58 11.79 5.54
CA GLU A 650 19.95 10.61 6.14
C GLU A 650 19.38 9.66 5.08
N LEU A 651 18.76 10.23 4.04
CA LEU A 651 18.30 9.46 2.88
C LEU A 651 19.46 8.78 2.14
N SER A 652 20.53 9.51 1.85
CA SER A 652 21.73 8.94 1.20
C SER A 652 22.26 7.75 1.99
N MET A 653 22.37 7.88 3.31
CA MET A 653 22.82 6.79 4.20
C MET A 653 21.84 5.61 4.23
N LEU A 654 20.52 5.88 4.26
CA LEU A 654 19.48 4.84 4.18
C LEU A 654 19.57 4.02 2.89
N LEU A 655 19.95 4.66 1.78
CA LEU A 655 20.14 4.02 0.47
C LEU A 655 21.53 3.41 0.29
N ALA A 656 22.31 3.31 1.36
CA ALA A 656 23.68 2.80 1.37
C ALA A 656 24.63 3.54 0.41
N ALA A 657 24.47 4.86 0.28
CA ALA A 657 25.43 5.71 -0.40
C ALA A 657 26.44 6.32 0.58
N SER A 658 27.56 6.84 0.05
CA SER A 658 28.62 7.42 0.88
C SER A 658 28.09 8.60 1.70
N PRO A 659 28.40 8.65 3.01
CA PRO A 659 28.11 9.86 3.79
C PRO A 659 29.03 11.02 3.36
N PRO A 660 28.65 12.28 3.64
CA PRO A 660 29.48 13.45 3.32
C PRO A 660 30.86 13.39 3.97
N ALA A 661 31.92 13.60 3.17
CA ALA A 661 33.29 13.32 3.60
C ALA A 661 33.76 14.11 4.82
N ALA A 662 33.53 15.43 4.87
CA ALA A 662 34.10 16.27 5.92
C ALA A 662 33.63 15.92 7.35
N PRO A 663 32.32 15.94 7.67
CA PRO A 663 31.85 15.64 9.03
C PRO A 663 31.89 14.15 9.37
N PHE A 664 31.52 13.27 8.44
CA PHE A 664 31.37 11.84 8.75
C PHE A 664 32.70 11.08 8.77
N LEU A 665 33.75 11.58 8.10
CA LEU A 665 35.07 10.97 8.24
C LEU A 665 35.52 10.95 9.71
N VAL A 666 35.33 12.06 10.44
CA VAL A 666 35.71 12.16 11.85
C VAL A 666 34.93 11.16 12.70
N VAL A 667 33.61 11.07 12.47
CA VAL A 667 32.71 10.15 13.17
C VAL A 667 33.09 8.69 12.91
N VAL A 668 33.23 8.29 11.65
CA VAL A 668 33.58 6.91 11.27
C VAL A 668 34.98 6.56 11.75
N LYS A 669 35.96 7.48 11.61
CA LYS A 669 37.32 7.25 12.09
C LYS A 669 37.34 7.04 13.60
N LYS A 670 36.67 7.90 14.38
CA LYS A 670 36.55 7.73 15.84
C LYS A 670 35.91 6.38 16.21
N LEU A 671 34.83 6.00 15.52
CA LEU A 671 34.17 4.71 15.74
C LEU A 671 35.16 3.55 15.61
N PHE A 672 35.96 3.51 14.54
CA PHE A 672 36.89 2.41 14.27
C PHE A 672 38.21 2.48 15.06
N THR A 673 38.70 3.66 15.42
CA THR A 673 39.99 3.80 16.12
C THR A 673 39.88 3.92 17.63
N LYS A 674 38.69 4.19 18.18
CA LYS A 674 38.47 4.41 19.61
C LYS A 674 37.31 3.59 20.17
N ASP A 675 36.12 3.79 19.64
CA ASP A 675 34.91 3.27 20.28
C ASP A 675 34.75 1.75 20.09
N LEU A 676 35.01 1.23 18.88
CA LEU A 676 35.02 -0.22 18.60
C LEU A 676 36.16 -0.96 19.31
N PRO A 677 37.41 -0.47 19.37
CA PRO A 677 38.45 -1.07 20.21
C PRO A 677 38.06 -1.17 21.68
N ALA A 678 37.46 -0.11 22.25
CA ALA A 678 36.97 -0.14 23.63
C ALA A 678 35.85 -1.18 23.82
N PHE A 679 34.94 -1.28 22.86
CA PHE A 679 33.87 -2.29 22.87
C PHE A 679 34.41 -3.72 22.68
N LYS A 680 35.43 -3.91 21.85
CA LYS A 680 36.11 -5.19 21.62
C LYS A 680 36.73 -5.74 22.90
N ALA A 681 37.23 -4.88 23.79
CA ALA A 681 37.75 -5.29 25.09
C ALA A 681 36.68 -5.90 26.02
N LEU A 682 35.40 -5.65 25.75
CA LEU A 682 34.26 -6.18 26.52
C LEU A 682 33.64 -7.45 25.88
N THR A 683 34.20 -7.90 24.76
CA THR A 683 33.64 -8.95 23.91
C THR A 683 34.68 -10.04 23.66
N ASP A 684 34.25 -11.26 23.35
CA ASP A 684 35.12 -12.35 22.91
C ASP A 684 35.05 -12.51 21.38
N PRO A 685 36.02 -11.97 20.61
CA PRO A 685 35.97 -12.00 19.15
C PRO A 685 36.03 -13.42 18.57
N SER A 686 36.67 -14.36 19.27
CA SER A 686 36.79 -15.74 18.81
C SER A 686 35.41 -16.42 18.81
N LYS A 687 34.62 -16.20 19.86
CA LYS A 687 33.25 -16.75 19.92
C LYS A 687 32.32 -16.14 18.87
N LEU A 688 32.50 -14.86 18.53
CA LEU A 688 31.75 -14.23 17.45
C LEU A 688 32.08 -14.86 16.09
N PHE A 689 33.37 -15.01 15.78
CA PHE A 689 33.83 -15.55 14.51
C PHE A 689 33.28 -16.97 14.24
N PHE A 690 33.17 -17.82 15.27
CA PHE A 690 32.63 -19.18 15.15
C PHE A 690 31.12 -19.28 15.39
N ALA A 691 30.41 -18.17 15.62
CA ALA A 691 28.98 -18.19 15.87
C ALA A 691 28.18 -18.53 14.60
N ASN A 692 27.05 -19.22 14.79
CA ASN A 692 26.13 -19.50 13.68
C ASN A 692 25.11 -18.35 13.52
N TYR A 693 25.14 -17.69 12.35
CA TYR A 693 24.23 -16.62 11.95
C TYR A 693 23.17 -17.02 10.91
N ASP A 694 22.95 -18.31 10.68
CA ASP A 694 22.00 -18.85 9.68
C ASP A 694 20.58 -18.32 9.86
N LEU A 695 20.17 -18.10 11.12
CA LEU A 695 18.87 -17.57 11.51
C LEU A 695 18.59 -16.18 10.90
N LEU A 696 19.63 -15.40 10.64
CA LEU A 696 19.51 -14.06 10.04
C LEU A 696 19.28 -14.10 8.54
N GLY A 697 19.71 -15.16 7.86
CA GLY A 697 19.64 -15.27 6.41
C GLY A 697 20.50 -14.25 5.65
N VAL A 698 21.60 -13.79 6.25
CA VAL A 698 22.49 -12.72 5.73
C VAL A 698 23.74 -13.23 4.99
N GLN A 699 24.01 -14.54 5.07
CA GLN A 699 25.14 -15.17 4.40
C GLN A 699 24.94 -15.21 2.89
N ASP A 700 25.99 -14.86 2.15
CA ASP A 700 26.00 -14.82 0.68
C ASP A 700 26.40 -16.18 0.07
N ASP A 701 27.17 -17.01 0.79
CA ASP A 701 27.79 -18.25 0.30
C ASP A 701 26.90 -19.50 0.41
N LYS A 702 25.59 -19.35 0.24
CA LYS A 702 24.71 -20.54 0.27
C LYS A 702 24.88 -21.33 -1.02
N SER A 703 25.60 -22.44 -0.89
CA SER A 703 25.80 -23.47 -1.91
C SER A 703 24.50 -23.84 -2.66
N GLN A 704 24.64 -24.35 -3.88
CA GLN A 704 23.54 -24.81 -4.76
C GLN A 704 22.66 -25.94 -4.18
N LEU A 705 22.88 -26.36 -2.93
CA LEU A 705 22.12 -27.42 -2.29
C LEU A 705 20.79 -26.88 -1.73
N PRO A 706 19.68 -27.63 -1.91
CA PRO A 706 18.38 -27.21 -1.41
C PRO A 706 18.38 -27.07 0.12
N ARG A 707 17.83 -25.96 0.63
CA ARG A 707 17.67 -25.74 2.07
C ARG A 707 16.79 -26.83 2.66
N LYS A 708 17.33 -27.63 3.58
CA LYS A 708 16.58 -28.63 4.34
C LYS A 708 15.77 -28.03 5.50
N ILE A 709 16.12 -26.81 5.92
CA ILE A 709 15.52 -26.11 7.06
C ILE A 709 15.02 -24.74 6.59
N TYR A 710 13.78 -24.44 6.95
CA TYR A 710 13.15 -23.14 6.70
C TYR A 710 12.98 -22.40 8.03
N ILE A 711 12.95 -21.07 7.97
CA ILE A 711 12.79 -20.23 9.16
C ILE A 711 11.46 -19.50 9.04
N ASP A 712 10.62 -19.64 10.06
CA ASP A 712 9.40 -18.86 10.18
C ASP A 712 9.75 -17.37 10.32
N ILE A 713 9.20 -16.53 9.44
CA ILE A 713 9.57 -15.11 9.39
C ILE A 713 9.15 -14.32 10.63
N PHE A 714 8.12 -14.77 11.37
CA PHE A 714 7.59 -14.08 12.55
C PHE A 714 8.09 -14.71 13.84
N ARG A 715 7.99 -16.05 13.98
CA ARG A 715 8.47 -16.76 15.16
C ARG A 715 9.99 -16.79 15.25
N LYS A 716 10.69 -16.60 14.13
CA LYS A 716 12.16 -16.72 14.03
C LYS A 716 12.65 -18.06 14.57
N ALA A 717 11.95 -19.12 14.18
CA ALA A 717 12.23 -20.48 14.59
C ALA A 717 12.33 -21.37 13.36
N GLU A 718 13.13 -22.43 13.48
CA GLU A 718 13.22 -23.45 12.45
C GLU A 718 11.88 -24.18 12.27
N MET A 719 11.50 -24.35 11.02
CA MET A 719 10.33 -25.09 10.58
C MET A 719 10.81 -26.42 10.01
N LYS A 720 10.21 -27.52 10.48
CA LYS A 720 10.44 -28.86 9.93
C LYS A 720 9.41 -29.15 8.85
N LEU A 721 9.84 -29.79 7.76
CA LEU A 721 8.92 -30.28 6.74
C LEU A 721 7.98 -31.32 7.35
N GLY A 722 6.68 -31.07 7.29
CA GLY A 722 5.64 -31.94 7.87
C GLY A 722 4.27 -31.72 7.21
N ALA A 723 3.21 -32.31 7.79
CA ALA A 723 1.84 -32.22 7.27
C ALA A 723 1.18 -30.83 7.45
N GLN A 724 1.92 -29.84 7.99
CA GLN A 724 1.44 -28.50 8.26
C GLN A 724 1.20 -27.73 6.95
N GLN A 725 0.22 -26.83 7.00
CA GLN A 725 -0.04 -25.89 5.93
C GLN A 725 0.83 -24.65 6.15
N TRP A 726 1.40 -24.13 5.06
CA TRP A 726 2.32 -22.99 5.14
C TRP A 726 1.92 -21.90 4.16
N ARG A 727 2.42 -20.70 4.46
CA ARG A 727 2.32 -19.54 3.57
C ARG A 727 3.69 -19.14 3.09
N ARG A 728 3.78 -18.72 1.84
CA ARG A 728 5.00 -18.20 1.22
C ARG A 728 4.75 -16.80 0.66
N CYS A 729 5.65 -15.88 0.94
CA CYS A 729 5.53 -14.51 0.46
C CYS A 729 5.82 -14.44 -1.03
N THR A 730 4.94 -13.77 -1.79
CA THR A 730 5.10 -13.58 -3.24
C THR A 730 6.29 -12.68 -3.62
N ARG A 731 6.78 -11.84 -2.70
CA ARG A 731 7.89 -10.90 -2.95
C ARG A 731 9.26 -11.45 -2.55
N CYS A 732 9.40 -11.87 -1.30
CA CYS A 732 10.71 -12.19 -0.72
C CYS A 732 10.92 -13.68 -0.45
N ALA A 733 9.95 -14.53 -0.83
CA ALA A 733 9.96 -15.98 -0.62
C ALA A 733 10.06 -16.45 0.86
N SER A 734 10.01 -15.53 1.83
CA SER A 734 9.93 -15.89 3.24
C SER A 734 8.69 -16.72 3.51
N VAL A 735 8.78 -17.63 4.48
CA VAL A 735 7.70 -18.54 4.84
C VAL A 735 7.21 -18.28 6.26
N MET A 736 5.99 -18.70 6.53
CA MET A 736 5.46 -18.83 7.89
C MET A 736 4.58 -20.07 7.98
N GLU A 737 4.52 -20.66 9.18
CA GLU A 737 3.50 -21.64 9.50
C GLU A 737 2.12 -20.98 9.41
N ASP A 738 1.13 -21.68 8.84
CA ASP A 738 -0.21 -21.11 8.77
C ASP A 738 -0.80 -20.98 10.19
N VAL A 739 -1.34 -19.81 10.49
CA VAL A 739 -1.88 -19.48 11.80
C VAL A 739 -3.37 -19.79 11.78
N PHE A 740 -3.73 -20.99 12.24
CA PHE A 740 -5.09 -21.37 12.57
C PHE A 740 -5.15 -21.69 14.08
N GLY A 741 -5.84 -20.86 14.86
CA GLY A 741 -5.93 -21.05 16.30
C GLY A 741 -7.21 -20.48 16.90
N THR A 742 -7.72 -21.14 17.94
CA THR A 742 -8.81 -20.68 18.80
C THR A 742 -8.32 -19.81 19.97
N ARG A 743 -7.00 -19.73 20.17
CA ARG A 743 -6.38 -18.97 21.26
C ARG A 743 -6.31 -17.48 20.91
N PRO A 744 -6.98 -16.61 21.68
CA PRO A 744 -7.11 -15.23 21.26
C PRO A 744 -5.80 -14.43 21.40
N GLY A 745 -4.83 -14.83 22.23
CA GLY A 745 -3.56 -14.11 22.44
C GLY A 745 -2.60 -14.31 21.27
N TYR A 746 -2.46 -15.55 20.84
CA TYR A 746 -1.76 -15.93 19.63
C TYR A 746 -2.38 -15.26 18.40
N THR A 747 -3.71 -15.25 18.31
CA THR A 747 -4.42 -14.57 17.23
C THR A 747 -4.20 -13.06 17.25
N PHE A 748 -4.13 -12.45 18.45
CA PHE A 748 -3.86 -11.03 18.62
C PHE A 748 -2.44 -10.64 18.17
N VAL A 749 -1.42 -11.44 18.50
CA VAL A 749 -0.01 -11.11 18.19
C VAL A 749 0.39 -11.54 16.78
N LEU A 750 0.07 -12.78 16.40
CA LEU A 750 0.52 -13.40 15.15
C LEU A 750 -0.59 -13.50 14.10
N GLY A 751 -1.85 -13.69 14.51
CA GLY A 751 -3.00 -13.75 13.60
C GLY A 751 -3.31 -12.43 12.86
N GLN A 752 -2.79 -11.30 13.35
CA GLN A 752 -2.90 -10.00 12.66
C GLN A 752 -1.94 -9.86 11.46
N GLN A 753 -1.01 -10.79 11.25
CA GLN A 753 0.00 -10.72 10.20
C GLN A 753 -0.52 -11.14 8.81
N ARG A 754 -1.48 -10.38 8.29
CA ARG A 754 -2.12 -10.60 6.98
C ARG A 754 -1.16 -10.47 5.79
N ARG A 755 0.03 -9.92 6.00
CA ARG A 755 1.09 -9.72 5.01
C ARG A 755 2.42 -10.15 5.60
N CYS A 756 3.41 -10.45 4.76
CA CYS A 756 4.77 -10.72 5.19
C CYS A 756 5.38 -9.51 5.91
N ALA A 757 6.46 -9.72 6.67
CA ALA A 757 7.27 -8.62 7.24
C ALA A 757 7.70 -7.61 6.16
N CYS A 758 7.94 -8.08 4.93
CA CYS A 758 8.21 -7.19 3.80
C CYS A 758 6.98 -6.50 3.21
N GLY A 759 5.77 -6.74 3.68
CA GLY A 759 4.52 -6.18 3.12
C GLY A 759 3.95 -6.92 1.90
N GLY A 760 4.62 -7.96 1.40
CA GLY A 760 4.11 -8.82 0.34
C GLY A 760 2.94 -9.71 0.78
N VAL A 761 2.11 -10.10 -0.18
CA VAL A 761 0.96 -10.98 0.06
C VAL A 761 1.42 -12.42 0.28
N TRP A 762 0.65 -13.15 1.08
CA TRP A 762 0.85 -14.57 1.33
C TRP A 762 0.19 -15.41 0.25
N ALA A 763 0.95 -16.30 -0.37
CA ALA A 763 0.42 -17.41 -1.14
C ALA A 763 0.30 -18.64 -0.24
N LEU A 764 -0.83 -19.34 -0.29
CA LEU A 764 -1.07 -20.57 0.45
C LEU A 764 -0.42 -21.72 -0.31
N LEU A 765 0.50 -22.44 0.34
CA LEU A 765 1.17 -23.58 -0.28
C LEU A 765 0.33 -24.84 -0.13
N PRO A 766 0.39 -25.78 -1.11
CA PRO A 766 -0.13 -27.13 -0.93
C PRO A 766 0.52 -27.79 0.30
N LYS A 767 -0.23 -28.61 1.03
CA LYS A 767 0.28 -29.31 2.22
C LYS A 767 1.54 -30.11 1.88
N GLY A 768 2.59 -29.97 2.70
CA GLY A 768 3.86 -30.65 2.49
C GLY A 768 4.71 -30.14 1.32
N LYS A 769 4.29 -29.08 0.61
CA LYS A 769 5.08 -28.44 -0.46
C LYS A 769 5.62 -27.09 0.00
N LEU A 770 6.86 -26.78 -0.43
CA LEU A 770 7.55 -25.51 -0.18
C LEU A 770 7.60 -24.57 -1.39
N LEU A 771 7.17 -25.07 -2.54
CA LEU A 771 7.09 -24.35 -3.81
C LEU A 771 5.63 -24.36 -4.27
N LEU A 772 5.22 -23.25 -4.90
CA LEU A 772 3.88 -23.09 -5.48
C LEU A 772 3.65 -24.12 -6.60
#